data_AF-A0A067SSG9-F1
#
_entry.id   AF-A0A067SSG9-F1
#
_cell.length_a   1.000
_cell.length_b   1.000
_cell.length_c   1.000
_cell.angle_alpha   90.00
_cell.angle_beta   90.00
_cell.angle_gamma   90.00
#
_symmetry.space_group_name_H-M   'P 1'
#
loop_
_entity.id
_entity.type
_entity.pdbx_description
1 polymer ?
#
loop_
_entity_poly.entity_id
_entity_poly.type
_entity_poly.pdbx_seq_one_letter_code
_entity_poly.pdbx_strand_id
1 'polypeptide(L)'
;MPTDIVPHNHLAFRSITGLLSQFPHARMPEALAGTLTDLDRKALRTLNSVTHLAVEDHEVVASVADPDFGSLDVLVCDNIVGVDKTPNARPQELVPWWRVLLTKNPRRNDSSSSKPVDLGRPPTIISAPKTPEGPIEAYLDNLEKKWEQPTKEVHLWTLGQLLLAKAQYPESAVYPRFMKYSIAMCAPKMLNRLEHEYSLIYIKALKALKNFPFQNAIVKDLVGTTAEIASDRSFLEDFVSMIKEDPAILPVPIPNIIRVFDQLTPDEDFKLYTNETRVEFHNTLIYLLDHLAEELRLLTVAKEKHEDITTTLDTIYLDGSALSFLARGHAIQLHFRTIEEHLVHTYNHSRFDEEISSLHDENDSFLTRWRLYQEWLFRMIIHFDATRILSSFASSGNFKYQNVSIKILEAPTPDNECLSWDVLLADTKIFPDDDPTDPKNPVTGKALTNLIRTAMSEHSAALTHQHLCDTMLEDRDAGCRRLHLGTLTRVPRYSDAAKFALDAVDKKMDEVEIQKKLKFLKGQVDDKLELVALPVNFYRKFEGTLHCEAILATLLNPEPRAAMAQDVRYTKVLTATEGLKPNFGVSKRTCPTCQRLLTSLSSEEMTFVTRSSHSTLTSCSLPLWTPAHIVDSMNEAFGRVLRRELEMLVTTRKTKGRGGRSVDSDTFSVDSSDAPAPVGKSFKELASGYHKSTTLGVASPPPPSS
;
A
#
# COMPACT_ATOMS: atom_id res chain seq x y z
N MET A 1 27.26 -20.03 14.23
CA MET A 1 26.95 -20.15 12.79
C MET A 1 27.85 -19.22 11.98
N PRO A 2 28.96 -19.69 11.40
CA PRO A 2 29.77 -18.93 10.45
C PRO A 2 29.61 -19.51 9.04
N THR A 3 28.64 -19.01 8.28
CA THR A 3 28.56 -19.23 6.84
C THR A 3 28.13 -17.94 6.17
N ASP A 4 29.05 -17.31 5.45
CA ASP A 4 28.77 -16.22 4.50
C ASP A 4 28.03 -16.73 3.24
N ILE A 5 27.44 -17.93 3.34
CA ILE A 5 26.77 -18.69 2.30
C ILE A 5 25.30 -18.80 2.73
N VAL A 6 24.40 -18.29 1.89
CA VAL A 6 22.95 -18.44 2.10
C VAL A 6 22.59 -19.92 1.94
N PRO A 7 21.82 -20.53 2.86
CA PRO A 7 21.42 -21.92 2.72
C PRO A 7 20.62 -22.17 1.42
N HIS A 8 20.85 -23.33 0.80
CA HIS A 8 20.27 -23.69 -0.51
C HIS A 8 18.73 -23.59 -0.54
N ASN A 9 18.05 -23.94 0.55
CA ASN A 9 16.60 -23.79 0.69
C ASN A 9 16.13 -22.33 0.82
N HIS A 10 16.93 -21.42 1.37
CA HIS A 10 16.65 -19.97 1.34
C HIS A 10 16.84 -19.38 -0.07
N LEU A 11 17.88 -19.81 -0.80
CA LEU A 11 18.07 -19.42 -2.20
C LEU A 11 16.91 -19.91 -3.08
N ALA A 12 16.45 -21.14 -2.86
CA ALA A 12 15.26 -21.67 -3.54
C ALA A 12 14.01 -20.85 -3.22
N PHE A 13 13.79 -20.52 -1.94
CA PHE A 13 12.65 -19.72 -1.51
C PHE A 13 12.58 -18.35 -2.18
N ARG A 14 13.70 -17.62 -2.19
CA ARG A 14 13.84 -16.34 -2.90
C ARG A 14 13.56 -16.46 -4.39
N SER A 15 13.95 -17.58 -4.99
CA SER A 15 13.68 -17.89 -6.40
C SER A 15 12.17 -18.11 -6.61
N ILE A 16 11.53 -18.93 -5.76
CA ILE A 16 10.10 -19.22 -5.83
C ILE A 16 9.27 -17.93 -5.66
N THR A 17 9.50 -17.12 -4.62
CA THR A 17 8.75 -15.87 -4.40
C THR A 17 9.08 -14.82 -5.47
N GLY A 18 10.33 -14.76 -5.96
CA GLY A 18 10.75 -13.92 -7.07
C GLY A 18 10.01 -14.24 -8.37
N LEU A 19 9.85 -15.52 -8.70
CA LEU A 19 9.07 -15.96 -9.87
C LEU A 19 7.57 -15.73 -9.65
N LEU A 20 7.02 -16.11 -8.49
CA LEU A 20 5.60 -15.92 -8.14
C LEU A 20 5.14 -14.46 -8.18
N SER A 21 5.99 -13.52 -7.77
CA SER A 21 5.65 -12.08 -7.82
C SER A 21 5.49 -11.49 -9.22
N GLN A 22 5.66 -12.31 -10.26
CA GLN A 22 5.48 -11.97 -11.66
C GLN A 22 4.20 -12.61 -12.25
N PHE A 23 3.46 -13.38 -11.45
CA PHE A 23 2.17 -13.96 -11.80
C PHE A 23 1.05 -13.18 -11.08
N PRO A 24 0.19 -12.44 -11.80
CA PRO A 24 -0.85 -11.64 -11.16
C PRO A 24 -1.96 -12.50 -10.52
N HIS A 25 -2.23 -13.70 -11.07
CA HIS A 25 -3.21 -14.65 -10.56
C HIS A 25 -2.72 -15.53 -9.40
N ALA A 26 -1.43 -15.45 -9.03
CA ALA A 26 -0.84 -16.37 -8.05
C ALA A 26 -1.34 -16.09 -6.62
N ARG A 27 -2.47 -16.71 -6.29
CA ARG A 27 -3.11 -16.67 -4.98
C ARG A 27 -2.67 -17.85 -4.13
N MET A 28 -2.30 -17.58 -2.89
CA MET A 28 -2.27 -18.63 -1.87
C MET A 28 -3.72 -18.97 -1.47
N PRO A 29 -4.06 -20.25 -1.27
CA PRO A 29 -5.29 -20.60 -0.55
C PRO A 29 -5.31 -19.88 0.79
N GLU A 30 -6.45 -19.32 1.17
CA GLU A 30 -6.53 -18.59 2.44
C GLU A 30 -6.11 -19.49 3.61
N ALA A 31 -5.15 -19.01 4.39
CA ALA A 31 -4.88 -19.62 5.69
C ALA A 31 -6.08 -19.30 6.59
N LEU A 32 -6.72 -20.34 7.14
CA LEU A 32 -7.87 -20.21 8.04
C LEU A 32 -7.55 -19.18 9.13
N ALA A 33 -8.18 -18.01 9.04
CA ALA A 33 -8.02 -16.95 10.02
C ALA A 33 -8.65 -17.40 11.35
N GLY A 34 -7.84 -17.47 12.41
CA GLY A 34 -8.35 -17.72 13.75
C GLY A 34 -9.35 -16.63 14.16
N THR A 35 -10.39 -17.02 14.90
CA THR A 35 -11.38 -16.06 15.43
C THR A 35 -10.72 -15.14 16.46
N LEU A 36 -10.41 -13.90 16.04
CA LEU A 36 -9.81 -12.88 16.90
C LEU A 36 -10.75 -12.47 18.04
N THR A 37 -10.25 -12.43 19.27
CA THR A 37 -10.99 -11.88 20.41
C THR A 37 -11.13 -10.36 20.29
N ASP A 38 -12.08 -9.75 21.00
CA ASP A 38 -12.21 -8.28 21.02
C ASP A 38 -11.00 -7.58 21.64
N LEU A 39 -10.27 -8.26 22.54
CA LEU A 39 -9.02 -7.76 23.09
C LEU A 39 -7.94 -7.71 22.01
N ASP A 40 -7.82 -8.77 21.19
CA ASP A 40 -6.87 -8.83 20.07
C ASP A 40 -7.22 -7.79 19.01
N ARG A 41 -8.50 -7.64 18.66
CA ARG A 41 -8.98 -6.60 17.74
C ARG A 41 -8.61 -5.20 18.24
N LYS A 42 -8.76 -4.92 19.54
CA LYS A 42 -8.38 -3.63 20.16
C LYS A 42 -6.86 -3.44 20.19
N ALA A 43 -6.09 -4.49 20.52
CA ALA A 43 -4.63 -4.46 20.53
C ALA A 43 -4.07 -4.22 19.13
N LEU A 44 -4.51 -5.00 18.13
CA LEU A 44 -4.19 -4.78 16.72
C LEU A 44 -4.56 -3.37 16.25
N ARG A 45 -5.77 -2.88 16.55
CA ARG A 45 -6.20 -1.53 16.14
C ARG A 45 -5.28 -0.45 16.71
N THR A 46 -4.85 -0.59 17.97
CA THR A 46 -3.90 0.32 18.63
C THR A 46 -2.52 0.20 17.97
N LEU A 47 -1.99 -1.02 17.82
CA LEU A 47 -0.68 -1.28 17.23
C LEU A 47 -0.59 -0.76 15.79
N ASN A 48 -1.54 -1.13 14.92
CA ASN A 48 -1.66 -0.60 13.55
C ASN A 48 -1.63 0.93 13.50
N SER A 49 -2.23 1.59 14.50
CA SER A 49 -2.24 3.05 14.59
C SER A 49 -0.86 3.59 14.96
N VAL A 50 -0.13 2.94 15.88
CA VAL A 50 1.29 3.24 16.11
C VAL A 50 2.09 3.01 14.81
N THR A 51 1.88 1.88 14.13
CA THR A 51 2.58 1.54 12.87
C THR A 51 2.29 2.53 11.74
N HIS A 52 1.09 3.13 11.69
CA HIS A 52 0.76 4.13 10.68
C HIS A 52 1.43 5.49 10.96
N LEU A 53 1.57 5.90 12.23
CA LEU A 53 2.20 7.18 12.60
C LEU A 53 3.72 7.10 12.67
N ALA A 54 4.27 5.98 13.14
CA ALA A 54 5.71 5.72 13.33
C ALA A 54 6.56 5.75 12.05
N VAL A 55 5.96 6.13 10.91
CA VAL A 55 6.53 5.95 9.58
C VAL A 55 6.28 7.18 8.73
N GLU A 56 7.23 8.11 8.81
CA GLU A 56 7.30 9.38 8.08
C GLU A 56 7.24 9.15 6.55
N ASP A 57 8.37 8.76 5.96
CA ASP A 57 8.55 8.58 4.51
C ASP A 57 8.49 7.11 4.07
N HIS A 58 8.76 6.16 4.97
CA HIS A 58 8.88 4.75 4.60
C HIS A 58 7.51 4.06 4.42
N GLU A 59 7.52 2.86 3.84
CA GLU A 59 6.28 2.25 3.34
C GLU A 59 5.77 1.05 4.14
N VAL A 60 6.67 0.20 4.63
CA VAL A 60 6.32 -1.04 5.32
C VAL A 60 7.10 -1.12 6.62
N VAL A 61 6.34 -1.15 7.70
CA VAL A 61 6.80 -1.32 9.07
C VAL A 61 5.81 -2.25 9.77
N ALA A 62 6.33 -3.02 10.72
CA ALA A 62 5.51 -3.80 11.66
C ALA A 62 5.87 -3.41 13.09
N SER A 63 4.88 -3.47 14.00
CA SER A 63 5.05 -3.13 15.41
C SER A 63 4.42 -4.17 16.33
N VAL A 64 5.17 -4.58 17.34
CA VAL A 64 4.74 -5.44 18.46
C VAL A 64 4.86 -4.67 19.76
N ALA A 65 4.09 -5.05 20.78
CA ALA A 65 4.21 -4.44 22.11
C ALA A 65 4.10 -5.45 23.26
N ASP A 66 4.65 -5.05 24.40
CA ASP A 66 4.38 -5.66 25.69
C ASP A 66 3.28 -4.85 26.42
N PRO A 67 2.14 -5.46 26.78
CA PRO A 67 1.09 -4.78 27.54
C PRO A 67 1.12 -5.08 29.06
N ASP A 68 1.99 -5.95 29.55
CA ASP A 68 1.89 -6.52 30.91
C ASP A 68 2.78 -5.81 31.95
N PHE A 69 3.83 -5.11 31.50
CA PHE A 69 4.69 -4.29 32.38
C PHE A 69 4.22 -2.83 32.42
N GLY A 70 4.64 -2.09 33.46
CA GLY A 70 4.28 -0.67 33.66
C GLY A 70 4.80 0.31 32.60
N SER A 71 5.51 -0.17 31.58
CA SER A 71 5.91 0.55 30.38
C SER A 71 5.24 -0.05 29.14
N LEU A 72 4.74 0.80 28.26
CA LEU A 72 4.34 0.38 26.91
C LEU A 72 5.60 0.34 26.05
N ASP A 73 6.25 -0.81 25.99
CA ASP A 73 7.37 -1.06 25.10
C ASP A 73 6.85 -1.48 23.72
N VAL A 74 7.11 -0.67 22.70
CA VAL A 74 6.77 -0.94 21.29
C VAL A 74 8.05 -1.11 20.48
N LEU A 75 8.20 -2.25 19.80
CA LEU A 75 9.30 -2.47 18.86
C LEU A 75 8.80 -2.30 17.43
N VAL A 76 9.38 -1.33 16.72
CA VAL A 76 9.01 -0.89 15.37
C VAL A 76 10.06 -1.42 14.39
N CYS A 77 9.75 -2.50 13.67
CA CYS A 77 10.66 -3.06 12.67
C CYS A 77 10.51 -2.36 11.32
N ASP A 78 11.63 -1.95 10.72
CA ASP A 78 11.65 -1.17 9.48
C ASP A 78 12.75 -1.62 8.50
N ASN A 79 12.40 -1.55 7.22
CA ASN A 79 13.22 -1.88 6.07
C ASN A 79 13.90 -0.63 5.50
N ILE A 80 14.79 -0.05 6.32
CA ILE A 80 15.69 1.00 5.88
C ILE A 80 16.79 0.35 5.03
N VAL A 81 16.61 0.40 3.71
CA VAL A 81 17.77 0.32 2.81
C VAL A 81 18.42 1.69 2.87
N GLY A 82 19.68 1.75 3.32
CA GLY A 82 20.44 2.99 3.40
C GLY A 82 20.72 3.56 2.01
N VAL A 83 19.87 4.49 1.57
CA VAL A 83 19.90 5.11 0.24
C VAL A 83 20.06 6.62 0.41
N ASP A 84 21.09 7.19 -0.22
CA ASP A 84 21.26 8.63 -0.32
C ASP A 84 20.11 9.25 -1.13
N LYS A 85 19.47 10.29 -0.60
CA LYS A 85 18.33 10.99 -1.23
C LYS A 85 18.75 11.81 -2.47
N THR A 86 19.17 11.17 -3.57
CA THR A 86 19.43 11.84 -4.86
C THR A 86 18.27 11.64 -5.85
N PRO A 87 17.66 12.70 -6.39
CA PRO A 87 16.49 12.58 -7.27
C PRO A 87 16.83 12.42 -8.76
N ASN A 88 15.84 11.92 -9.51
CA ASN A 88 15.67 12.07 -10.97
C ASN A 88 16.59 11.28 -11.93
N ALA A 89 16.32 9.98 -12.07
CA ALA A 89 16.53 9.26 -13.34
C ALA A 89 15.23 8.52 -13.72
N ARG A 90 14.54 8.94 -14.79
CA ARG A 90 13.35 8.21 -15.29
C ARG A 90 13.82 7.00 -16.12
N PRO A 91 13.41 5.75 -15.81
CA PRO A 91 13.77 4.61 -16.64
C PRO A 91 13.02 4.68 -17.97
N GLN A 92 13.76 4.71 -19.07
CA GLN A 92 13.28 4.35 -20.39
C GLN A 92 13.18 2.80 -20.49
N GLU A 93 12.42 2.28 -21.46
CA GLU A 93 12.46 0.86 -21.88
C GLU A 93 11.95 -0.24 -20.93
N LEU A 94 10.89 0.03 -20.15
CA LEU A 94 9.97 -1.04 -19.74
C LEU A 94 8.52 -0.62 -19.97
N VAL A 95 7.71 -1.55 -20.49
CA VAL A 95 6.32 -1.29 -20.90
C VAL A 95 5.53 -0.70 -19.73
N PRO A 96 4.87 0.48 -19.88
CA PRO A 96 4.41 1.27 -18.73
C PRO A 96 3.51 0.54 -17.72
N TRP A 97 2.71 -0.42 -18.16
CA TRP A 97 1.67 -1.06 -17.35
C TRP A 97 2.17 -2.11 -16.33
N TRP A 98 3.43 -2.57 -16.40
CA TRP A 98 4.00 -3.42 -15.34
C TRP A 98 4.46 -2.64 -14.10
N ARG A 99 4.43 -1.30 -14.14
CA ARG A 99 4.71 -0.46 -12.95
C ARG A 99 3.52 -0.36 -11.98
N VAL A 100 2.35 -0.85 -12.42
CA VAL A 100 1.03 -0.53 -11.87
C VAL A 100 0.51 -1.64 -10.94
N LEU A 101 0.71 -2.91 -11.30
CA LEU A 101 0.26 -4.11 -10.54
C LEU A 101 1.07 -4.42 -9.27
N LEU A 102 2.01 -3.55 -8.92
CA LEU A 102 2.83 -3.73 -7.74
C LEU A 102 2.85 -2.40 -7.00
N THR A 103 2.44 -2.43 -5.74
CA THR A 103 3.00 -1.53 -4.71
C THR A 103 4.48 -1.90 -4.41
N LYS A 104 5.26 -2.17 -5.47
CA LYS A 104 6.72 -2.06 -5.47
C LYS A 104 6.97 -0.58 -5.23
N ASN A 105 7.24 -0.28 -3.96
CA ASN A 105 7.76 1.00 -3.48
C ASN A 105 8.62 1.65 -4.57
N PRO A 106 8.36 2.88 -5.04
CA PRO A 106 9.09 3.51 -6.14
C PRO A 106 10.52 3.93 -5.74
N ARG A 107 11.36 2.94 -5.41
CA ARG A 107 12.81 3.01 -5.15
C ARG A 107 13.64 2.52 -6.35
N ARG A 108 13.01 2.27 -7.51
CA ARG A 108 13.69 1.65 -8.68
C ARG A 108 14.62 2.60 -9.46
N ASN A 109 14.91 3.78 -8.91
CA ASN A 109 15.86 4.73 -9.48
C ASN A 109 17.18 4.80 -8.68
N ASP A 110 17.30 4.01 -7.61
CA ASP A 110 18.53 3.91 -6.83
C ASP A 110 19.64 3.34 -7.71
N SER A 111 20.72 4.09 -7.92
CA SER A 111 21.88 3.58 -8.64
C SER A 111 22.44 2.37 -7.90
N SER A 112 22.70 1.26 -8.60
CA SER A 112 23.11 -0.03 -8.02
C SER A 112 24.56 -0.05 -7.51
N SER A 113 25.02 1.05 -6.92
CA SER A 113 26.36 1.28 -6.38
C SER A 113 26.46 1.02 -4.87
N SER A 114 25.41 0.49 -4.25
CA SER A 114 25.46 0.05 -2.86
C SER A 114 26.55 -1.01 -2.67
N LYS A 115 27.34 -0.85 -1.60
CA LYS A 115 28.40 -1.79 -1.22
C LYS A 115 27.80 -3.18 -0.98
N PRO A 116 28.54 -4.28 -1.21
CA PRO A 116 28.07 -5.62 -0.88
C PRO A 116 27.59 -5.67 0.57
N VAL A 117 26.36 -6.14 0.74
CA VAL A 117 25.65 -6.15 2.03
C VAL A 117 26.18 -7.29 2.90
N ASP A 118 26.46 -7.00 4.17
CA ASP A 118 26.87 -8.00 5.16
C ASP A 118 25.67 -8.87 5.55
N LEU A 119 25.61 -10.05 4.94
CA LEU A 119 24.57 -11.05 5.15
C LEU A 119 24.51 -11.64 6.56
N GLY A 120 25.60 -11.54 7.30
CA GLY A 120 25.71 -12.04 8.67
C GLY A 120 25.28 -11.03 9.73
N ARG A 121 24.91 -9.80 9.36
CA ARG A 121 24.58 -8.76 10.35
C ARG A 121 23.22 -9.04 11.01
N PRO A 122 23.14 -9.17 12.35
CA PRO A 122 21.87 -9.32 13.05
C PRO A 122 21.02 -8.04 12.92
N PRO A 123 19.69 -8.13 13.10
CA PRO A 123 18.85 -6.97 13.30
C PRO A 123 19.41 -6.03 14.38
N THR A 124 19.45 -4.73 14.09
CA THR A 124 20.05 -3.75 15.01
C THR A 124 18.96 -2.97 15.72
N ILE A 125 19.02 -2.91 17.06
CA ILE A 125 18.15 -2.05 17.86
C ILE A 125 18.72 -0.63 17.82
N ILE A 126 17.96 0.32 17.29
CA ILE A 126 18.24 1.75 17.41
C ILE A 126 17.33 2.29 18.53
N SER A 127 17.96 2.74 19.61
CA SER A 127 17.30 3.42 20.72
C SER A 127 17.06 4.88 20.40
N ALA A 128 16.04 5.48 21.01
CA ALA A 128 15.84 6.93 20.97
C ALA A 128 17.10 7.69 21.42
N PRO A 129 17.43 8.84 20.79
CA PRO A 129 18.57 9.67 21.15
C PRO A 129 18.36 10.32 22.51
N LYS A 130 19.35 11.10 22.94
CA LYS A 130 19.15 12.03 24.06
C LYS A 130 17.93 12.90 23.77
N THR A 131 17.01 12.93 24.73
CA THR A 131 15.76 13.68 24.65
C THR A 131 16.03 15.16 24.37
N PRO A 132 15.23 15.83 23.53
CA PRO A 132 15.17 17.29 23.52
C PRO A 132 15.01 17.84 24.94
N GLU A 133 15.75 18.90 25.27
CA GLU A 133 15.69 19.51 26.60
C GLU A 133 14.41 20.35 26.75
N GLY A 134 13.61 20.08 27.78
CA GLY A 134 12.41 20.84 28.13
C GLY A 134 11.09 20.05 28.02
N PRO A 135 9.95 20.71 28.28
CA PRO A 135 8.62 20.11 28.14
C PRO A 135 8.25 19.91 26.66
N ILE A 136 7.44 18.87 26.38
CA ILE A 136 7.08 18.48 25.02
C ILE A 136 6.31 19.57 24.27
N GLU A 137 5.52 20.37 24.99
CA GLU A 137 4.78 21.51 24.46
C GLU A 137 5.71 22.57 23.88
N ALA A 138 6.79 22.92 24.59
CA ALA A 138 7.75 23.91 24.12
C ALA A 138 8.55 23.41 22.90
N TYR A 139 8.83 22.10 22.84
CA TYR A 139 9.44 21.49 21.66
C TYR A 139 8.51 21.61 20.43
N LEU A 140 7.22 21.27 20.58
CA LEU A 140 6.25 21.35 19.49
C LEU A 140 5.96 22.79 19.06
N ASP A 141 5.76 23.72 20.01
CA ASP A 141 5.51 25.14 19.74
C ASP A 141 6.72 25.83 19.05
N ASN A 142 7.93 25.28 19.17
CA ASN A 142 9.11 25.72 18.42
C ASN A 142 9.17 25.07 17.02
N LEU A 143 8.82 23.78 16.93
CA LEU A 143 8.82 23.01 15.69
C LEU A 143 7.77 23.51 14.69
N GLU A 144 6.61 23.98 15.14
CA GLU A 144 5.58 24.60 14.28
C GLU A 144 6.05 25.95 13.69
N LYS A 145 6.81 26.75 14.45
CA LYS A 145 7.32 28.07 14.02
C LYS A 145 8.56 28.01 13.15
N LYS A 146 9.35 26.95 13.30
CA LYS A 146 10.59 26.72 12.55
C LYS A 146 10.73 25.22 12.32
N TRP A 147 10.11 24.74 11.24
CA TRP A 147 10.12 23.31 10.95
C TRP A 147 11.53 22.80 10.64
N GLU A 148 12.05 21.92 11.48
CA GLU A 148 13.23 21.10 11.20
C GLU A 148 12.80 19.64 11.29
N GLN A 149 12.84 18.88 10.18
CA GLN A 149 12.34 17.50 10.17
C GLN A 149 13.04 16.68 11.28
N PRO A 150 12.30 16.18 12.29
CA PRO A 150 12.88 15.33 13.32
C PRO A 150 13.58 14.11 12.71
N THR A 151 14.65 13.63 13.34
CA THR A 151 15.16 12.29 12.97
C THR A 151 14.12 11.25 13.39
N LYS A 152 14.10 10.11 12.70
CA LYS A 152 13.15 9.02 12.97
C LYS A 152 13.08 8.65 14.45
N GLU A 153 14.21 8.65 15.13
CA GLU A 153 14.30 8.31 16.55
C GLU A 153 13.72 9.42 17.46
N VAL A 154 13.95 10.70 17.14
CA VAL A 154 13.28 11.83 17.80
C VAL A 154 11.78 11.75 17.55
N HIS A 155 11.36 11.39 16.34
CA HIS A 155 9.96 11.30 15.99
C HIS A 155 9.21 10.25 16.82
N LEU A 156 9.78 9.05 16.98
CA LEU A 156 9.19 8.00 17.82
C LEU A 156 9.20 8.35 19.31
N TRP A 157 10.23 9.06 19.79
CA TRP A 157 10.23 9.62 21.14
C TRP A 157 9.07 10.61 21.33
N THR A 158 8.87 11.55 20.39
CA THR A 158 7.79 12.53 20.42
C THR A 158 6.41 11.86 20.43
N LEU A 159 6.20 10.80 19.63
CA LEU A 159 4.97 10.00 19.71
C LEU A 159 4.77 9.40 21.12
N GLY A 160 5.81 8.83 21.72
CA GLY A 160 5.75 8.30 23.09
C GLY A 160 5.39 9.35 24.14
N GLN A 161 5.98 10.54 24.06
CA GLN A 161 5.66 11.66 24.97
C GLN A 161 4.23 12.18 24.79
N LEU A 162 3.75 12.29 23.55
CA LEU A 162 2.38 12.73 23.25
C LEU A 162 1.32 11.76 23.81
N LEU A 163 1.59 10.45 23.78
CA LEU A 163 0.74 9.44 24.41
C LEU A 163 0.72 9.58 25.94
N LEU A 164 1.88 9.76 26.58
CA LEU A 164 1.97 9.98 28.03
C LEU A 164 1.26 11.27 28.46
N ALA A 165 1.48 12.37 27.76
CA ALA A 165 0.82 13.64 28.03
C ALA A 165 -0.71 13.53 27.88
N LYS A 166 -1.20 12.79 26.87
CA LYS A 166 -2.65 12.59 26.67
C LYS A 166 -3.28 11.66 27.72
N ALA A 167 -2.52 10.72 28.28
CA ALA A 167 -2.95 9.90 29.41
C ALA A 167 -3.00 10.70 30.73
N GLN A 168 -2.02 11.57 30.96
CA GLN A 168 -1.97 12.45 32.14
C GLN A 168 -3.05 13.54 32.12
N TYR A 169 -3.37 14.06 30.93
CA TYR A 169 -4.33 15.15 30.76
C TYR A 169 -5.41 14.82 29.70
N PRO A 170 -6.38 13.92 30.00
CA PRO A 170 -7.37 13.44 29.04
C PRO A 170 -8.24 14.54 28.41
N GLU A 171 -8.57 15.58 29.15
CA GLU A 171 -9.40 16.71 28.66
C GLU A 171 -8.56 17.89 28.15
N SER A 172 -7.26 17.73 27.91
CA SER A 172 -6.39 18.83 27.45
C SER A 172 -6.27 18.97 25.93
N ALA A 173 -5.82 20.16 25.52
CA ALA A 173 -5.34 20.52 24.19
C ALA A 173 -4.08 19.74 23.71
N VAL A 174 -3.71 18.63 24.35
CA VAL A 174 -2.68 17.70 23.82
C VAL A 174 -3.15 16.97 22.55
N TYR A 175 -4.44 16.65 22.41
CA TYR A 175 -4.91 15.94 21.20
C TYR A 175 -4.74 16.74 19.89
N PRO A 176 -5.09 18.04 19.85
CA PRO A 176 -4.84 18.90 18.68
C PRO A 176 -3.35 19.00 18.34
N ARG A 177 -2.47 19.20 19.33
CA ARG A 177 -1.00 19.16 19.15
C ARG A 177 -0.51 17.82 18.61
N PHE A 178 -1.04 16.69 19.11
CA PHE A 178 -0.72 15.36 18.61
C PHE A 178 -1.14 15.19 17.14
N MET A 179 -2.32 15.68 16.78
CA MET A 179 -2.80 15.64 15.40
C MET A 179 -1.96 16.53 14.47
N LYS A 180 -1.70 17.79 14.84
CA LYS A 180 -0.82 18.71 14.09
C LYS A 180 0.56 18.10 13.86
N TYR A 181 1.16 17.54 14.90
CA TYR A 181 2.44 16.86 14.80
C TYR A 181 2.39 15.66 13.83
N SER A 182 1.35 14.83 13.94
CA SER A 182 1.17 13.66 13.07
C SER A 182 0.90 14.05 11.61
N ILE A 183 0.17 15.14 11.38
CA ILE A 183 0.01 15.79 10.07
C ILE A 183 1.38 16.21 9.54
N ALA A 184 2.13 17.02 10.30
CA ALA A 184 3.40 17.57 9.88
C ALA A 184 4.43 16.49 9.51
N MET A 185 4.52 15.42 10.31
CA MET A 185 5.40 14.28 10.04
C MET A 185 4.95 13.45 8.84
N CYS A 186 3.67 13.08 8.75
CA CYS A 186 3.16 12.18 7.71
C CYS A 186 2.70 12.91 6.42
N ALA A 187 2.81 14.25 6.33
CA ALA A 187 2.31 15.03 5.20
C ALA A 187 2.74 14.52 3.80
N PRO A 188 4.01 14.18 3.53
CA PRO A 188 4.41 13.65 2.22
C PRO A 188 3.67 12.36 1.87
N LYS A 189 3.42 11.51 2.87
CA LYS A 189 2.72 10.22 2.74
C LYS A 189 1.21 10.37 2.60
N MET A 190 0.61 11.43 3.15
CA MET A 190 -0.78 11.81 2.90
C MET A 190 -0.94 12.35 1.47
N LEU A 191 -0.07 13.28 1.07
CA LEU A 191 -0.05 13.86 -0.27
C LEU A 191 0.13 12.80 -1.35
N ASN A 192 1.14 11.94 -1.22
CA ASN A 192 1.42 10.83 -2.14
C ASN A 192 0.22 9.87 -2.31
N ARG A 193 -0.68 9.77 -1.32
CA ARG A 193 -1.90 8.97 -1.43
C ARG A 193 -3.02 9.70 -2.16
N LEU A 194 -3.21 10.99 -1.91
CA LEU A 194 -4.22 11.80 -2.59
C LEU A 194 -3.85 12.03 -4.07
N GLU A 195 -2.58 12.28 -4.36
CA GLU A 195 -2.04 12.45 -5.71
C GLU A 195 -1.71 11.15 -6.43
N HIS A 196 -1.86 9.98 -5.78
CA HIS A 196 -1.64 8.69 -6.42
C HIS A 196 -2.52 8.55 -7.66
N GLU A 197 -1.99 7.98 -8.75
CA GLU A 197 -2.70 7.90 -10.04
C GLU A 197 -4.10 7.27 -9.91
N TYR A 198 -4.23 6.25 -9.07
CA TYR A 198 -5.51 5.64 -8.69
C TYR A 198 -6.45 6.58 -7.94
N SER A 199 -6.00 7.28 -6.89
CA SER A 199 -6.81 8.24 -6.13
C SER A 199 -7.33 9.36 -7.03
N LEU A 200 -6.51 9.82 -7.97
CA LEU A 200 -6.93 10.78 -8.98
C LEU A 200 -8.06 10.26 -9.88
N ILE A 201 -8.23 8.94 -10.07
CA ILE A 201 -9.38 8.37 -10.79
C ILE A 201 -10.65 8.48 -9.95
N TYR A 202 -10.62 8.09 -8.67
CA TYR A 202 -11.75 8.24 -7.74
C TYR A 202 -12.17 9.72 -7.62
N ILE A 203 -11.21 10.63 -7.44
CA ILE A 203 -11.46 12.08 -7.35
C ILE A 203 -12.04 12.62 -8.67
N LYS A 204 -11.52 12.23 -9.84
CA LYS A 204 -12.06 12.64 -11.14
C LYS A 204 -13.49 12.13 -11.36
N ALA A 205 -13.78 10.89 -10.95
CA ALA A 205 -15.11 10.29 -11.04
C ALA A 205 -16.12 11.06 -10.19
N LEU A 206 -15.79 11.37 -8.92
CA LEU A 206 -16.62 12.22 -8.06
C LEU A 206 -16.82 13.61 -8.68
N LYS A 207 -15.75 14.27 -9.13
CA LYS A 207 -15.82 15.60 -9.76
C LYS A 207 -16.65 15.66 -11.05
N ALA A 208 -16.68 14.58 -11.82
CA ALA A 208 -17.47 14.49 -13.05
C ALA A 208 -18.99 14.47 -12.75
N LEU A 209 -19.38 14.04 -11.55
CA LEU A 209 -20.76 14.04 -11.13
C LEU A 209 -21.23 15.48 -10.83
N LYS A 210 -22.34 15.88 -11.46
CA LYS A 210 -22.97 17.21 -11.26
C LYS A 210 -24.44 17.11 -10.90
N ASN A 211 -25.15 16.18 -11.54
CA ASN A 211 -26.54 15.87 -11.26
C ASN A 211 -26.68 14.36 -11.08
N PHE A 212 -27.38 13.95 -10.03
CA PHE A 212 -27.76 12.57 -9.74
C PHE A 212 -29.16 12.60 -9.08
N PRO A 213 -29.94 11.51 -9.11
CA PRO A 213 -31.20 11.42 -8.37
C PRO A 213 -30.96 11.15 -6.87
N PHE A 214 -31.95 11.45 -6.02
CA PHE A 214 -31.98 10.93 -4.65
C PHE A 214 -32.74 9.60 -4.62
N GLN A 215 -32.15 8.57 -4.02
CA GLN A 215 -32.73 7.23 -4.01
C GLN A 215 -33.44 6.95 -2.67
N ASN A 216 -34.73 7.31 -2.61
CA ASN A 216 -35.58 7.13 -1.42
C ASN A 216 -35.66 5.69 -0.90
N ALA A 217 -35.43 4.67 -1.73
CA ALA A 217 -35.39 3.27 -1.32
C ALA A 217 -34.18 2.98 -0.42
N ILE A 218 -32.97 3.27 -0.92
CA ILE A 218 -31.68 3.08 -0.22
C ILE A 218 -31.70 3.73 1.18
N VAL A 219 -32.29 4.93 1.30
CA VAL A 219 -32.33 5.71 2.56
C VAL A 219 -33.42 5.25 3.55
N LYS A 220 -34.33 4.36 3.11
CA LYS A 220 -35.29 3.67 3.99
C LYS A 220 -34.76 2.32 4.47
N ASP A 221 -34.03 1.62 3.61
CA ASP A 221 -33.59 0.24 3.87
C ASP A 221 -32.29 0.19 4.70
N LEU A 222 -31.43 1.21 4.62
CA LEU A 222 -30.20 1.29 5.40
C LEU A 222 -30.42 2.06 6.72
N VAL A 223 -30.16 1.39 7.84
CA VAL A 223 -30.13 1.98 9.18
C VAL A 223 -28.68 2.16 9.61
N GLY A 224 -28.31 3.37 10.01
CA GLY A 224 -26.96 3.67 10.48
C GLY A 224 -26.67 3.09 11.85
N THR A 225 -25.43 2.67 12.07
CA THR A 225 -24.99 2.29 13.43
C THR A 225 -24.90 3.53 14.31
N THR A 226 -25.00 3.34 15.64
CA THR A 226 -24.80 4.44 16.61
C THR A 226 -23.45 5.14 16.41
N ALA A 227 -22.44 4.44 15.88
CA ALA A 227 -21.12 5.01 15.61
C ALA A 227 -21.10 5.95 14.40
N GLU A 228 -21.81 5.57 13.34
CA GLU A 228 -21.93 6.34 12.13
C GLU A 228 -22.75 7.61 12.37
N ILE A 229 -23.86 7.49 13.10
CA ILE A 229 -24.71 8.63 13.49
C ILE A 229 -23.95 9.60 14.42
N ALA A 230 -23.16 9.09 15.38
CA ALA A 230 -22.31 9.92 16.22
C ALA A 230 -21.21 10.65 15.42
N SER A 231 -20.72 10.05 14.33
CA SER A 231 -19.75 10.68 13.44
C SER A 231 -20.38 11.77 12.58
N ASP A 232 -21.58 11.53 12.02
CA ASP A 232 -22.37 12.57 11.35
C ASP A 232 -22.71 13.74 12.28
N ARG A 233 -22.97 13.45 13.57
CA ARG A 233 -23.24 14.46 14.60
C ARG A 233 -21.99 15.30 14.90
N SER A 234 -20.83 14.66 15.05
CA SER A 234 -19.56 15.36 15.25
C SER A 234 -19.22 16.27 14.05
N PHE A 235 -19.50 15.83 12.81
CA PHE A 235 -19.35 16.70 11.63
C PHE A 235 -20.22 17.96 11.73
N LEU A 236 -21.49 17.84 12.15
CA LEU A 236 -22.37 18.99 12.35
C LEU A 236 -21.89 19.90 13.50
N GLU A 237 -21.64 19.32 14.67
CA GLU A 237 -21.35 20.07 15.90
C GLU A 237 -19.96 20.73 15.92
N ASP A 238 -18.96 20.08 15.30
CA ASP A 238 -17.57 20.52 15.37
C ASP A 238 -17.10 21.26 14.09
N PHE A 239 -17.64 20.96 12.91
CA PHE A 239 -17.25 21.61 11.63
C PHE A 239 -18.32 22.57 11.08
N VAL A 240 -19.58 22.15 10.99
CA VAL A 240 -20.65 23.02 10.45
C VAL A 240 -20.94 24.20 11.39
N SER A 241 -20.79 24.03 12.71
CA SER A 241 -20.84 25.15 13.67
C SER A 241 -19.79 26.23 13.35
N MET A 242 -18.56 25.84 12.98
CA MET A 242 -17.51 26.81 12.61
C MET A 242 -17.84 27.55 11.32
N ILE A 243 -18.34 26.85 10.29
CA ILE A 243 -18.75 27.46 9.01
C ILE A 243 -19.93 28.42 9.18
N LYS A 244 -20.83 28.13 10.13
CA LYS A 244 -21.95 29.03 10.46
C LYS A 244 -21.46 30.35 11.08
N GLU A 245 -20.39 30.31 11.86
CA GLU A 245 -19.77 31.47 12.49
C GLU A 245 -18.87 32.24 11.50
N ASP A 246 -18.08 31.54 10.70
CA ASP A 246 -17.25 32.10 9.63
C ASP A 246 -17.44 31.34 8.29
N PRO A 247 -18.33 31.81 7.41
CA PRO A 247 -18.55 31.22 6.09
C PRO A 247 -17.33 31.27 5.15
N ALA A 248 -16.26 32.01 5.48
CA ALA A 248 -15.04 32.00 4.66
C ALA A 248 -14.24 30.69 4.79
N ILE A 249 -14.47 29.91 5.85
CA ILE A 249 -13.85 28.59 6.08
C ILE A 249 -14.23 27.59 4.97
N LEU A 250 -15.48 27.63 4.50
CA LEU A 250 -15.96 26.77 3.42
C LEU A 250 -16.62 27.62 2.32
N PRO A 251 -15.90 27.93 1.22
CA PRO A 251 -16.44 28.66 0.07
C PRO A 251 -17.62 27.98 -0.63
N VAL A 252 -17.90 26.69 -0.35
CA VAL A 252 -19.05 25.95 -0.87
C VAL A 252 -20.30 26.28 -0.02
N PRO A 253 -21.40 26.79 -0.61
CA PRO A 253 -22.62 27.05 0.13
C PRO A 253 -23.26 25.76 0.64
N ILE A 254 -23.53 25.70 1.95
CA ILE A 254 -24.17 24.54 2.62
C ILE A 254 -25.45 24.91 3.44
N PRO A 255 -26.38 25.73 2.91
CA PRO A 255 -27.52 26.25 3.70
C PRO A 255 -28.49 25.17 4.18
N ASN A 256 -28.70 24.06 3.46
CA ASN A 256 -29.56 22.98 3.95
C ASN A 256 -28.87 22.16 5.04
N ILE A 257 -27.55 21.94 4.98
CA ILE A 257 -26.79 21.29 6.06
C ILE A 257 -26.77 22.17 7.32
N ILE A 258 -26.58 23.48 7.18
CA ILE A 258 -26.71 24.43 8.32
C ILE A 258 -28.12 24.37 8.92
N ARG A 259 -29.17 24.25 8.10
CA ARG A 259 -30.54 24.04 8.61
C ARG A 259 -30.69 22.73 9.40
N VAL A 260 -30.01 21.65 9.00
CA VAL A 260 -30.00 20.39 9.77
C VAL A 260 -29.27 20.57 11.10
N PHE A 261 -28.16 21.30 11.14
CA PHE A 261 -27.48 21.66 12.39
C PHE A 261 -28.36 22.53 13.30
N ASP A 262 -29.08 23.51 12.76
CA ASP A 262 -29.98 24.38 13.53
C ASP A 262 -31.21 23.67 14.10
N GLN A 263 -31.53 22.50 13.55
CA GLN A 263 -32.61 21.60 14.00
C GLN A 263 -32.08 20.46 14.90
N LEU A 264 -30.77 20.39 15.14
CA LEU A 264 -30.13 19.30 15.87
C LEU A 264 -30.39 19.44 17.37
N THR A 265 -31.27 18.59 17.92
CA THR A 265 -31.42 18.43 19.37
C THR A 265 -30.49 17.31 19.88
N PRO A 266 -30.24 17.19 21.21
CA PRO A 266 -29.35 16.16 21.75
C PRO A 266 -29.87 14.73 21.55
N ASP A 267 -31.19 14.53 21.69
CA ASP A 267 -31.81 13.20 21.84
C ASP A 267 -32.62 12.72 20.61
N GLU A 268 -32.84 13.58 19.61
CA GLU A 268 -33.62 13.18 18.41
C GLU A 268 -32.75 12.57 17.30
N ASP A 269 -33.34 11.61 16.58
CA ASP A 269 -32.80 11.07 15.34
C ASP A 269 -32.77 12.17 14.26
N PHE A 270 -31.61 12.36 13.64
CA PHE A 270 -31.43 13.27 12.51
C PHE A 270 -30.85 12.52 11.30
N LYS A 271 -30.98 13.09 10.11
CA LYS A 271 -30.35 12.57 8.88
C LYS A 271 -29.53 13.68 8.22
N LEU A 272 -28.21 13.54 8.24
CA LEU A 272 -27.30 14.47 7.55
C LEU A 272 -27.46 14.38 6.01
N TYR A 273 -27.78 13.21 5.46
CA TYR A 273 -27.98 12.99 4.03
C TYR A 273 -29.47 12.85 3.67
N THR A 274 -30.06 13.90 3.10
CA THR A 274 -31.45 13.97 2.62
C THR A 274 -31.49 14.37 1.14
N ASN A 275 -32.69 14.43 0.56
CA ASN A 275 -32.86 14.92 -0.80
C ASN A 275 -32.36 16.36 -0.99
N GLU A 276 -32.43 17.17 0.06
CA GLU A 276 -32.08 18.59 0.10
C GLU A 276 -30.58 18.80 0.35
N THR A 277 -29.96 18.00 1.23
CA THR A 277 -28.54 18.17 1.60
C THR A 277 -27.57 17.44 0.67
N ARG A 278 -28.01 16.42 -0.09
CA ARG A 278 -27.11 15.56 -0.89
C ARG A 278 -26.14 16.27 -1.85
N VAL A 279 -26.55 17.39 -2.45
CA VAL A 279 -25.71 18.14 -3.39
C VAL A 279 -24.67 18.96 -2.64
N GLU A 280 -25.08 19.59 -1.53
CA GLU A 280 -24.18 20.29 -0.60
C GLU A 280 -23.15 19.31 -0.04
N PHE A 281 -23.59 18.14 0.45
CA PHE A 281 -22.73 17.08 0.99
C PHE A 281 -21.68 16.61 -0.02
N HIS A 282 -22.09 16.36 -1.26
CA HIS A 282 -21.20 15.94 -2.34
C HIS A 282 -20.16 17.03 -2.70
N ASN A 283 -20.59 18.29 -2.78
CA ASN A 283 -19.68 19.40 -3.07
C ASN A 283 -18.69 19.65 -1.92
N THR A 284 -19.13 19.53 -0.66
CA THR A 284 -18.25 19.62 0.52
C THR A 284 -17.22 18.49 0.55
N LEU A 285 -17.62 17.25 0.22
CA LEU A 285 -16.68 16.12 0.11
C LEU A 285 -15.59 16.39 -0.94
N ILE A 286 -15.97 16.88 -2.13
CA ILE A 286 -15.01 17.22 -3.20
C ILE A 286 -14.09 18.36 -2.77
N TYR A 287 -14.64 19.42 -2.17
CA TYR A 287 -13.86 20.55 -1.67
C TYR A 287 -12.81 20.10 -0.64
N LEU A 288 -13.22 19.34 0.37
CA LEU A 288 -12.33 18.86 1.43
C LEU A 288 -11.20 17.98 0.87
N LEU A 289 -11.47 17.14 -0.13
CA LEU A 289 -10.45 16.32 -0.80
C LEU A 289 -9.43 17.17 -1.58
N ASP A 290 -9.90 18.21 -2.28
CA ASP A 290 -9.04 19.10 -3.07
C ASP A 290 -8.21 20.04 -2.19
N HIS A 291 -8.85 20.68 -1.22
CA HIS A 291 -8.22 21.65 -0.33
C HIS A 291 -7.18 20.98 0.57
N LEU A 292 -7.50 19.79 1.12
CA LEU A 292 -6.55 18.97 1.86
C LEU A 292 -5.30 18.61 1.02
N ALA A 293 -5.48 18.27 -0.26
CA ALA A 293 -4.37 17.96 -1.15
C ALA A 293 -3.51 19.19 -1.48
N GLU A 294 -4.12 20.36 -1.65
CA GLU A 294 -3.40 21.62 -1.87
C GLU A 294 -2.60 22.03 -0.63
N GLU A 295 -3.23 22.07 0.54
CA GLU A 295 -2.59 22.47 1.79
C GLU A 295 -1.48 21.50 2.20
N LEU A 296 -1.64 20.18 1.97
CA LEU A 296 -0.56 19.21 2.16
C LEU A 296 0.64 19.49 1.22
N ARG A 297 0.41 19.99 0.00
CA ARG A 297 1.49 20.40 -0.92
C ARG A 297 2.17 21.68 -0.45
N LEU A 298 1.40 22.67 0.00
CA LEU A 298 1.92 23.90 0.60
C LEU A 298 2.76 23.58 1.85
N LEU A 299 2.29 22.70 2.71
CA LEU A 299 3.02 22.22 3.89
C LEU A 299 4.34 21.55 3.51
N THR A 300 4.36 20.67 2.51
CA THR A 300 5.60 20.05 2.03
C THR A 300 6.61 21.09 1.55
N VAL A 301 6.18 22.11 0.80
CA VAL A 301 7.04 23.21 0.34
C VAL A 301 7.50 24.11 1.50
N ALA A 302 6.64 24.43 2.46
CA ALA A 302 7.00 25.25 3.62
C ALA A 302 8.01 24.56 4.54
N LYS A 303 7.87 23.24 4.74
CA LYS A 303 8.83 22.39 5.47
C LYS A 303 10.22 22.40 4.83
N GLU A 304 10.32 22.40 3.50
CA GLU A 304 11.61 22.48 2.78
C GLU A 304 12.31 23.84 2.94
N LYS A 305 11.56 24.90 3.23
CA LYS A 305 12.08 26.26 3.42
C LYS A 305 12.28 26.66 4.89
N HIS A 306 11.90 25.80 5.84
CA HIS A 306 11.89 26.09 7.28
C HIS A 306 11.01 27.31 7.65
N GLU A 307 9.89 27.49 6.94
CA GLU A 307 8.89 28.54 7.21
C GLU A 307 8.03 28.19 8.45
N ASP A 308 7.25 29.16 8.96
CA ASP A 308 6.20 28.92 9.97
C ASP A 308 5.05 28.16 9.30
N ILE A 309 4.74 26.97 9.80
CA ILE A 309 3.74 26.08 9.23
C ILE A 309 2.41 26.08 10.01
N THR A 310 2.28 26.92 11.05
CA THR A 310 1.16 26.87 12.01
C THR A 310 -0.20 26.99 11.32
N THR A 311 -0.39 27.99 10.45
CA THR A 311 -1.67 28.25 9.75
C THR A 311 -2.03 27.11 8.80
N THR A 312 -1.09 26.62 8.00
CA THR A 312 -1.31 25.48 7.10
C THR A 312 -1.63 24.20 7.89
N LEU A 313 -1.00 23.97 9.04
CA LEU A 313 -1.36 22.86 9.94
C LEU A 313 -2.76 23.01 10.53
N ASP A 314 -3.20 24.22 10.90
CA ASP A 314 -4.57 24.46 11.37
C ASP A 314 -5.61 24.15 10.27
N THR A 315 -5.36 24.57 9.02
CA THR A 315 -6.24 24.26 7.88
C THR A 315 -6.31 22.75 7.59
N ILE A 316 -5.16 22.07 7.48
CA ILE A 316 -5.11 20.61 7.25
C ILE A 316 -5.77 19.84 8.41
N TYR A 317 -5.59 20.32 9.64
CA TYR A 317 -6.21 19.73 10.82
C TYR A 317 -7.74 19.81 10.75
N LEU A 318 -8.27 20.98 10.37
CA LEU A 318 -9.70 21.21 10.19
C LEU A 318 -10.29 20.34 9.07
N ASP A 319 -9.73 20.44 7.86
CA ASP A 319 -10.23 19.72 6.68
C ASP A 319 -10.16 18.20 6.86
N GLY A 320 -9.01 17.69 7.34
CA GLY A 320 -8.82 16.26 7.53
C GLY A 320 -9.63 15.69 8.70
N SER A 321 -9.92 16.48 9.73
CA SER A 321 -10.88 16.08 10.78
C SER A 321 -12.31 16.00 10.23
N ALA A 322 -12.74 17.03 9.49
CA ALA A 322 -14.05 17.06 8.83
C ALA A 322 -14.22 15.87 7.87
N LEU A 323 -13.21 15.59 7.05
CA LEU A 323 -13.18 14.45 6.14
C LEU A 323 -13.17 13.10 6.88
N SER A 324 -12.48 12.99 8.02
CA SER A 324 -12.49 11.79 8.88
C SER A 324 -13.85 11.55 9.54
N PHE A 325 -14.58 12.61 9.91
CA PHE A 325 -15.97 12.49 10.39
C PHE A 325 -16.91 12.05 9.28
N LEU A 326 -16.82 12.66 8.09
CA LEU A 326 -17.61 12.28 6.91
C LEU A 326 -17.36 10.82 6.50
N ALA A 327 -16.11 10.38 6.41
CA ALA A 327 -15.74 9.03 5.97
C ALA A 327 -16.32 7.91 6.87
N ARG A 328 -16.52 8.22 8.16
CA ARG A 328 -17.12 7.34 9.17
C ARG A 328 -18.64 7.52 9.34
N GLY A 329 -19.21 8.54 8.72
CA GLY A 329 -20.61 8.91 8.83
C GLY A 329 -21.55 7.85 8.27
N HIS A 330 -22.83 7.94 8.61
CA HIS A 330 -23.86 7.17 7.91
C HIS A 330 -24.13 7.82 6.54
N ALA A 331 -24.07 9.15 6.51
CA ALA A 331 -24.26 9.99 5.33
C ALA A 331 -23.38 9.58 4.13
N ILE A 332 -22.10 9.22 4.33
CA ILE A 332 -21.21 8.84 3.22
C ILE A 332 -21.59 7.50 2.58
N GLN A 333 -22.11 6.55 3.37
CA GLN A 333 -22.59 5.27 2.85
C GLN A 333 -23.85 5.46 2.01
N LEU A 334 -24.81 6.24 2.53
CA LEU A 334 -25.98 6.66 1.77
C LEU A 334 -25.60 7.42 0.50
N HIS A 335 -24.59 8.29 0.57
CA HIS A 335 -24.08 9.03 -0.58
C HIS A 335 -23.53 8.10 -1.66
N PHE A 336 -22.51 7.30 -1.35
CA PHE A 336 -21.86 6.43 -2.34
C PHE A 336 -22.82 5.37 -2.91
N ARG A 337 -23.76 4.84 -2.13
CA ARG A 337 -24.84 3.97 -2.65
C ARG A 337 -25.79 4.72 -3.58
N THR A 338 -26.20 5.95 -3.22
CA THR A 338 -27.08 6.79 -4.07
C THR A 338 -26.46 7.08 -5.43
N ILE A 339 -25.13 7.27 -5.49
CA ILE A 339 -24.41 7.59 -6.71
C ILE A 339 -23.75 6.38 -7.38
N GLU A 340 -23.95 5.16 -6.87
CA GLU A 340 -23.21 3.96 -7.28
C GLU A 340 -23.23 3.72 -8.79
N GLU A 341 -24.40 3.86 -9.43
CA GLU A 341 -24.55 3.70 -10.88
C GLU A 341 -23.65 4.66 -11.69
N HIS A 342 -23.41 5.85 -11.13
CA HIS A 342 -22.64 6.94 -11.73
C HIS A 342 -21.15 6.89 -11.34
N LEU A 343 -20.78 6.13 -10.29
CA LEU A 343 -19.39 5.85 -9.97
C LEU A 343 -18.79 5.09 -11.14
N VAL A 344 -17.67 5.60 -11.67
CA VAL A 344 -17.00 5.04 -12.85
C VAL A 344 -16.77 3.54 -12.63
N HIS A 345 -17.20 2.71 -13.59
CA HIS A 345 -16.64 1.37 -13.75
C HIS A 345 -15.17 1.56 -14.09
N THR A 346 -14.29 1.36 -13.10
CA THR A 346 -12.88 1.72 -13.17
C THR A 346 -12.11 0.77 -14.09
N TYR A 347 -12.24 1.03 -15.39
CA TYR A 347 -11.62 0.32 -16.52
C TYR A 347 -12.08 -1.13 -16.75
N ASN A 348 -11.70 -1.64 -17.93
CA ASN A 348 -11.99 -3.00 -18.38
C ASN A 348 -11.38 -4.02 -17.38
N HIS A 349 -12.22 -4.88 -16.81
CA HIS A 349 -12.04 -5.51 -15.50
C HIS A 349 -10.77 -6.38 -15.28
N SER A 350 -10.09 -6.86 -16.32
CA SER A 350 -9.15 -7.99 -16.19
C SER A 350 -7.85 -7.78 -15.40
N ARG A 351 -7.54 -6.55 -14.95
CA ARG A 351 -6.28 -6.23 -14.24
C ARG A 351 -6.45 -5.38 -12.98
N PHE A 352 -7.60 -4.74 -12.77
CA PHE A 352 -7.84 -3.89 -11.59
C PHE A 352 -8.52 -4.69 -10.47
N ASP A 353 -9.38 -5.65 -10.85
CA ASP A 353 -9.92 -6.69 -9.97
C ASP A 353 -8.80 -7.52 -9.32
N GLU A 354 -7.59 -7.56 -9.89
CA GLU A 354 -6.47 -8.31 -9.31
C GLU A 354 -5.81 -7.65 -8.11
N GLU A 355 -5.91 -6.32 -7.94
CA GLU A 355 -5.44 -5.63 -6.72
C GLU A 355 -6.61 -5.35 -5.76
N ILE A 356 -7.82 -5.14 -6.28
CA ILE A 356 -9.02 -4.92 -5.45
C ILE A 356 -9.67 -6.22 -4.99
N SER A 357 -9.97 -7.18 -5.86
CA SER A 357 -10.43 -8.52 -5.44
C SER A 357 -9.30 -9.35 -4.83
N SER A 358 -8.06 -8.83 -4.76
CA SER A 358 -6.98 -9.32 -3.89
C SER A 358 -7.14 -8.91 -2.42
N LEU A 359 -7.99 -7.91 -2.15
CA LEU A 359 -8.29 -7.44 -0.81
C LEU A 359 -9.53 -8.12 -0.21
N HIS A 360 -10.21 -9.00 -0.93
CA HIS A 360 -11.49 -9.59 -0.53
C HIS A 360 -11.53 -11.08 -0.86
N ASP A 361 -12.13 -11.86 0.03
CA ASP A 361 -12.29 -13.31 -0.12
C ASP A 361 -13.17 -13.62 -1.34
N GLU A 362 -12.92 -14.73 -2.06
CA GLU A 362 -13.71 -15.12 -3.24
C GLU A 362 -15.17 -15.46 -2.88
N ASN A 363 -15.47 -15.67 -1.59
CA ASN A 363 -16.82 -15.82 -1.06
C ASN A 363 -17.55 -14.49 -0.77
N ASP A 364 -16.82 -13.37 -0.61
CA ASP A 364 -17.42 -12.05 -0.37
C ASP A 364 -17.77 -11.45 -1.73
N SER A 365 -19.07 -11.49 -2.07
CA SER A 365 -19.55 -11.10 -3.41
C SER A 365 -18.99 -9.74 -3.83
N PHE A 366 -18.40 -9.69 -5.05
CA PHE A 366 -17.62 -8.58 -5.60
C PHE A 366 -17.95 -7.24 -4.94
N LEU A 367 -16.98 -6.66 -4.21
CA LEU A 367 -17.19 -5.41 -3.48
C LEU A 367 -17.91 -4.39 -4.38
N THR A 368 -19.13 -4.10 -3.98
CA THR A 368 -19.98 -3.07 -4.58
C THR A 368 -19.19 -1.77 -4.72
N ARG A 369 -19.38 -1.06 -5.84
CA ARG A 369 -18.56 0.11 -6.21
C ARG A 369 -18.56 1.16 -5.10
N TRP A 370 -19.67 1.30 -4.38
CA TRP A 370 -19.76 2.22 -3.23
C TRP A 370 -18.80 1.84 -2.08
N ARG A 371 -18.62 0.54 -1.78
CA ARG A 371 -17.65 0.07 -0.76
C ARG A 371 -16.21 0.38 -1.18
N LEU A 372 -15.89 0.28 -2.47
CA LEU A 372 -14.55 0.62 -2.99
C LEU A 372 -14.21 2.10 -2.78
N TYR A 373 -15.15 3.00 -3.03
CA TYR A 373 -14.96 4.44 -2.78
C TYR A 373 -14.88 4.74 -1.27
N GLN A 374 -15.61 4.00 -0.43
CA GLN A 374 -15.51 4.14 1.04
C GLN A 374 -14.16 3.66 1.58
N GLU A 375 -13.69 2.48 1.18
CA GLU A 375 -12.37 1.95 1.55
C GLU A 375 -11.21 2.82 1.04
N TRP A 376 -11.35 3.37 -0.18
CA TRP A 376 -10.42 4.36 -0.70
C TRP A 376 -10.39 5.62 0.19
N LEU A 377 -11.55 6.17 0.55
CA LEU A 377 -11.65 7.36 1.39
C LEU A 377 -11.05 7.13 2.79
N PHE A 378 -11.33 5.98 3.43
CA PHE A 378 -10.71 5.60 4.70
C PHE A 378 -9.17 5.56 4.62
N ARG A 379 -8.59 5.14 3.50
CA ARG A 379 -7.12 5.13 3.29
C ARG A 379 -6.53 6.52 3.18
N MET A 380 -7.28 7.52 2.71
CA MET A 380 -6.83 8.91 2.67
C MET A 380 -6.71 9.48 4.10
N ILE A 381 -7.72 9.23 4.94
CA ILE A 381 -7.79 9.77 6.32
C ILE A 381 -7.18 8.87 7.42
N ILE A 382 -6.51 7.76 7.06
CA ILE A 382 -6.02 6.75 8.01
C ILE A 382 -5.03 7.28 9.08
N HIS A 383 -4.31 8.38 8.83
CA HIS A 383 -3.40 8.96 9.84
C HIS A 383 -4.16 9.81 10.89
N PHE A 384 -5.24 10.49 10.48
CA PHE A 384 -6.20 11.12 11.41
C PHE A 384 -6.85 10.04 12.27
N ASP A 385 -7.24 8.94 11.63
CA ASP A 385 -7.79 7.77 12.30
C ASP A 385 -6.83 7.16 13.31
N ALA A 386 -5.56 6.95 12.93
CA ALA A 386 -4.53 6.43 13.80
C ALA A 386 -4.32 7.33 15.03
N THR A 387 -4.19 8.64 14.82
CA THR A 387 -4.02 9.61 15.92
C THR A 387 -5.23 9.61 16.86
N ARG A 388 -6.46 9.57 16.33
CA ARG A 388 -7.68 9.49 17.14
C ARG A 388 -7.74 8.19 17.94
N ILE A 389 -7.44 7.05 17.32
CA ILE A 389 -7.41 5.74 18.00
C ILE A 389 -6.41 5.74 19.15
N LEU A 390 -5.21 6.26 18.92
CA LEU A 390 -4.17 6.33 19.96
C LEU A 390 -4.51 7.32 21.07
N SER A 391 -5.09 8.47 20.74
CA SER A 391 -5.63 9.43 21.71
C SER A 391 -6.71 8.81 22.59
N SER A 392 -7.69 8.12 21.99
CA SER A 392 -8.72 7.38 22.73
C SER A 392 -8.16 6.21 23.54
N PHE A 393 -7.09 5.56 23.09
CA PHE A 393 -6.38 4.53 23.86
C PHE A 393 -5.69 5.15 25.09
N ALA A 394 -4.91 6.21 24.91
CA ALA A 394 -4.20 6.93 25.96
C ALA A 394 -5.14 7.50 27.04
N SER A 395 -6.30 8.04 26.65
CA SER A 395 -7.31 8.54 27.58
C SER A 395 -8.25 7.46 28.14
N SER A 396 -8.08 6.17 27.79
CA SER A 396 -8.91 5.09 28.33
C SER A 396 -8.37 4.55 29.66
N GLY A 397 -9.25 4.06 30.54
CA GLY A 397 -8.86 3.39 31.79
C GLY A 397 -8.05 2.09 31.61
N ASN A 398 -7.80 1.66 30.37
CA ASN A 398 -6.87 0.58 30.05
C ASN A 398 -5.42 1.05 29.92
N PHE A 399 -5.17 2.36 29.79
CA PHE A 399 -3.82 2.91 29.72
C PHE A 399 -3.24 3.04 31.13
N LYS A 400 -2.41 2.05 31.51
CA LYS A 400 -1.82 1.95 32.86
C LYS A 400 -0.32 2.25 32.87
N TYR A 401 0.23 2.69 31.74
CA TYR A 401 1.66 2.81 31.51
C TYR A 401 2.19 4.15 32.04
N GLN A 402 3.26 4.08 32.81
CA GLN A 402 3.99 5.25 33.34
C GLN A 402 5.06 5.74 32.35
N ASN A 403 5.46 4.87 31.41
CA ASN A 403 6.43 5.16 30.37
C ASN A 403 5.96 4.57 29.03
N VAL A 404 6.32 5.21 27.92
CA VAL A 404 6.12 4.69 26.56
C VAL A 404 7.47 4.68 25.87
N SER A 405 7.93 3.50 25.49
CA SER A 405 9.27 3.21 24.99
C SER A 405 9.14 2.66 23.58
N ILE A 406 9.40 3.49 22.57
CA ILE A 406 9.31 3.08 21.16
C ILE A 406 10.74 2.90 20.61
N LYS A 407 11.09 1.67 20.26
CA LYS A 407 12.42 1.27 19.77
C LYS A 407 12.33 0.88 18.29
N ILE A 408 13.41 1.09 17.53
CA ILE A 408 13.47 0.65 16.13
C ILE A 408 14.25 -0.66 16.04
N LEU A 409 13.73 -1.61 15.26
CA LEU A 409 14.45 -2.78 14.80
C LEU A 409 14.82 -2.58 13.31
N GLU A 410 16.07 -2.23 13.04
CA GLU A 410 16.61 -2.16 11.67
C GLU A 410 16.74 -3.58 11.11
N ALA A 411 16.00 -3.86 10.03
CA ALA A 411 16.02 -5.13 9.34
C ALA A 411 17.31 -5.34 8.53
N PRO A 412 17.90 -6.56 8.50
CA PRO A 412 18.95 -6.86 7.54
C PRO A 412 18.38 -6.88 6.12
N THR A 413 19.08 -6.23 5.19
CA THR A 413 18.73 -6.28 3.76
C THR A 413 19.19 -7.63 3.19
N PRO A 414 18.32 -8.40 2.51
CA PRO A 414 18.74 -9.61 1.82
C PRO A 414 19.66 -9.27 0.66
N ASP A 415 20.60 -10.16 0.34
CA ASP A 415 21.38 -10.06 -0.88
C ASP A 415 20.53 -10.37 -2.13
N ASN A 416 21.19 -10.27 -3.28
CA ASN A 416 20.60 -10.44 -4.61
C ASN A 416 20.67 -11.89 -5.16
N GLU A 417 21.18 -12.84 -4.38
CA GLU A 417 21.36 -14.26 -4.73
C GLU A 417 20.04 -15.03 -4.67
N CYS A 418 19.87 -15.88 -5.68
CA CYS A 418 18.80 -16.84 -5.86
C CYS A 418 19.38 -18.06 -6.58
N LEU A 419 18.68 -19.20 -6.54
CA LEU A 419 18.99 -20.29 -7.45
C LEU A 419 18.67 -19.86 -8.89
N SER A 420 19.39 -20.41 -9.85
CA SER A 420 18.92 -20.37 -11.23
C SER A 420 17.66 -21.24 -11.34
N TRP A 421 16.72 -20.80 -12.15
CA TRP A 421 15.41 -21.45 -12.31
C TRP A 421 15.52 -22.92 -12.78
N ASP A 422 16.56 -23.27 -13.53
CA ASP A 422 16.81 -24.62 -14.01
C ASP A 422 17.36 -25.55 -12.91
N VAL A 423 18.11 -25.02 -11.95
CA VAL A 423 18.49 -25.74 -10.72
C VAL A 423 17.27 -25.90 -9.82
N LEU A 424 16.46 -24.85 -9.64
CA LEU A 424 15.23 -24.90 -8.85
C LEU A 424 14.26 -25.99 -9.35
N LEU A 425 13.95 -26.00 -10.66
CA LEU A 425 13.01 -26.96 -11.25
C LEU A 425 13.57 -28.39 -11.40
N ALA A 426 14.87 -28.58 -11.18
CA ALA A 426 15.51 -29.90 -11.17
C ALA A 426 15.62 -30.50 -9.75
N ASP A 427 15.52 -29.68 -8.70
CA ASP A 427 15.63 -30.13 -7.31
C ASP A 427 14.29 -30.57 -6.74
N THR A 428 13.94 -31.83 -6.96
CA THR A 428 12.67 -32.44 -6.56
C THR A 428 12.45 -32.53 -5.04
N LYS A 429 13.48 -32.23 -4.23
CA LYS A 429 13.35 -32.13 -2.76
C LYS A 429 12.78 -30.79 -2.31
N ILE A 430 12.93 -29.76 -3.14
CA ILE A 430 12.56 -28.37 -2.79
C ILE A 430 11.44 -27.87 -3.67
N PHE A 431 11.48 -28.19 -4.97
CA PHE A 431 10.38 -27.94 -5.90
C PHE A 431 9.58 -29.24 -6.08
N PRO A 432 8.36 -29.35 -5.53
CA PRO A 432 7.61 -30.61 -5.53
C PRO A 432 7.29 -31.04 -6.97
N ASP A 433 7.38 -32.35 -7.25
CA ASP A 433 7.22 -32.87 -8.62
C ASP A 433 5.75 -33.09 -9.02
N ASP A 434 4.87 -33.34 -8.03
CA ASP A 434 3.45 -33.64 -8.21
C ASP A 434 2.55 -32.50 -7.72
N ASP A 435 1.60 -32.05 -8.55
CA ASP A 435 0.40 -31.37 -8.04
C ASP A 435 -0.71 -32.40 -7.78
N PRO A 436 -1.19 -32.58 -6.53
CA PRO A 436 -2.28 -33.51 -6.24
C PRO A 436 -3.61 -33.19 -6.94
N THR A 437 -3.76 -32.06 -7.65
CA THR A 437 -5.01 -31.68 -8.34
C THR A 437 -5.20 -32.34 -9.71
N ASP A 438 -4.13 -32.67 -10.46
CA ASP A 438 -4.21 -33.50 -11.68
C ASP A 438 -3.26 -34.72 -11.60
N PRO A 439 -3.66 -35.77 -10.85
CA PRO A 439 -2.89 -37.01 -10.77
C PRO A 439 -2.89 -37.83 -12.08
N LYS A 440 -3.56 -37.38 -13.15
CA LYS A 440 -3.67 -38.12 -14.41
C LYS A 440 -2.64 -37.71 -15.45
N ASN A 441 -2.12 -36.48 -15.42
CA ASN A 441 -1.12 -35.98 -16.38
C ASN A 441 -0.03 -35.09 -15.72
N PRO A 442 0.73 -35.57 -14.72
CA PRO A 442 1.75 -34.76 -14.04
C PRO A 442 2.80 -34.21 -15.01
N VAL A 443 2.95 -32.88 -15.06
CA VAL A 443 3.95 -32.23 -15.91
C VAL A 443 5.31 -32.25 -15.20
N THR A 444 6.07 -33.34 -15.39
CA THR A 444 7.40 -33.52 -14.77
C THR A 444 8.27 -32.24 -14.80
N GLY A 445 9.08 -31.98 -13.76
CA GLY A 445 9.97 -30.81 -13.73
C GLY A 445 10.88 -30.67 -14.97
N LYS A 446 11.28 -31.79 -15.58
CA LYS A 446 12.01 -31.84 -16.86
C LYS A 446 11.19 -31.31 -18.05
N ALA A 447 9.88 -31.57 -18.09
CA ALA A 447 8.99 -31.05 -19.13
C ALA A 447 8.78 -29.53 -18.99
N LEU A 448 8.56 -29.04 -17.76
CA LEU A 448 8.53 -27.60 -17.47
C LEU A 448 9.85 -26.93 -17.87
N THR A 449 10.98 -27.51 -17.47
CA THR A 449 12.32 -26.98 -17.77
C THR A 449 12.58 -26.86 -19.27
N ASN A 450 12.21 -27.88 -20.05
CA ASN A 450 12.35 -27.85 -21.51
C ASN A 450 11.42 -26.84 -22.17
N LEU A 451 10.19 -26.68 -21.67
CA LEU A 451 9.27 -25.67 -22.18
C LEU A 451 9.77 -24.26 -21.89
N ILE A 452 10.20 -23.97 -20.67
CA ILE A 452 10.73 -22.66 -20.28
C ILE A 452 11.96 -22.33 -21.12
N ARG A 453 12.90 -23.26 -21.30
CA ARG A 453 14.06 -23.08 -22.20
C ARG A 453 13.65 -22.78 -23.64
N THR A 454 12.62 -23.48 -24.15
CA THR A 454 12.07 -23.24 -25.49
C THR A 454 11.44 -21.84 -25.59
N ALA A 455 10.59 -21.48 -24.63
CA ALA A 455 9.92 -20.18 -24.55
C ALA A 455 10.90 -19.01 -24.43
N MET A 456 11.98 -19.16 -23.66
CA MET A 456 13.03 -18.15 -23.51
C MET A 456 13.86 -18.00 -24.79
N SER A 457 14.14 -19.10 -25.50
CA SER A 457 14.77 -19.07 -26.82
C SER A 457 13.88 -18.36 -27.85
N GLU A 458 12.58 -18.70 -27.89
CA GLU A 458 11.60 -18.04 -28.75
C GLU A 458 11.41 -16.55 -28.42
N HIS A 459 11.48 -16.17 -27.14
CA HIS A 459 11.38 -14.78 -26.67
C HIS A 459 12.63 -13.97 -27.05
N SER A 460 13.83 -14.52 -26.83
CA SER A 460 15.09 -13.91 -27.25
C SER A 460 15.12 -13.70 -28.78
N ALA A 461 14.68 -14.70 -29.55
CA ALA A 461 14.49 -14.54 -30.98
C ALA A 461 13.44 -13.46 -31.31
N ALA A 462 12.30 -13.41 -30.62
CA ALA A 462 11.26 -12.40 -30.84
C ALA A 462 11.77 -10.96 -30.56
N LEU A 463 12.51 -10.74 -29.47
CA LEU A 463 13.18 -9.46 -29.17
C LEU A 463 14.17 -9.07 -30.27
N THR A 464 14.98 -10.03 -30.74
CA THR A 464 15.90 -9.80 -31.87
C THR A 464 15.14 -9.37 -33.13
N HIS A 465 14.03 -10.04 -33.44
CA HIS A 465 13.18 -9.67 -34.59
C HIS A 465 12.48 -8.30 -34.40
N GLN A 466 12.11 -7.93 -33.17
CA GLN A 466 11.52 -6.63 -32.86
C GLN A 466 12.55 -5.51 -33.10
N HIS A 467 13.75 -5.65 -32.54
CA HIS A 467 14.85 -4.70 -32.75
C HIS A 467 15.18 -4.53 -34.23
N LEU A 468 15.23 -5.62 -35.02
CA LEU A 468 15.38 -5.52 -36.47
C LEU A 468 14.25 -4.71 -37.14
N CYS A 469 13.01 -4.85 -36.68
CA CYS A 469 11.88 -4.06 -37.21
C CYS A 469 11.99 -2.58 -36.83
N ASP A 470 12.38 -2.26 -35.60
CA ASP A 470 12.62 -0.88 -35.16
C ASP A 470 13.74 -0.23 -35.99
N THR A 471 14.89 -0.91 -36.13
CA THR A 471 15.99 -0.44 -36.99
C THR A 471 15.55 -0.22 -38.44
N MET A 472 14.71 -1.08 -39.01
CA MET A 472 14.20 -0.89 -40.39
C MET A 472 13.22 0.28 -40.55
N LEU A 473 12.48 0.64 -39.49
CA LEU A 473 11.56 1.77 -39.50
C LEU A 473 12.30 3.11 -39.39
N GLU A 474 13.40 3.13 -38.64
CA GLU A 474 14.28 4.29 -38.45
C GLU A 474 15.23 4.51 -39.64
N ASP A 475 15.88 3.44 -40.11
CA ASP A 475 16.82 3.49 -41.23
C ASP A 475 16.07 3.63 -42.57
N ARG A 476 16.59 4.49 -43.45
CA ARG A 476 16.10 4.72 -44.82
C ARG A 476 16.90 3.97 -45.88
N ASP A 477 18.01 3.33 -45.52
CA ASP A 477 18.82 2.59 -46.49
C ASP A 477 18.11 1.31 -46.97
N ALA A 478 17.93 1.22 -48.29
CA ALA A 478 17.27 0.09 -48.94
C ALA A 478 18.14 -1.18 -48.99
N GLY A 479 19.44 -1.10 -48.71
CA GLY A 479 20.32 -2.26 -48.54
C GLY A 479 20.16 -2.89 -47.15
N CYS A 480 20.22 -2.08 -46.10
CA CYS A 480 19.98 -2.48 -44.71
C CYS A 480 18.59 -3.11 -44.53
N ARG A 481 17.53 -2.45 -45.02
CA ARG A 481 16.16 -3.01 -45.02
C ARG A 481 16.07 -4.35 -45.73
N ARG A 482 16.73 -4.52 -46.89
CA ARG A 482 16.76 -5.80 -47.61
C ARG A 482 17.45 -6.91 -46.82
N LEU A 483 18.57 -6.61 -46.16
CA LEU A 483 19.29 -7.57 -45.33
C LEU A 483 18.42 -8.06 -44.15
N HIS A 484 17.80 -7.14 -43.43
CA HIS A 484 16.96 -7.46 -42.27
C HIS A 484 15.67 -8.19 -42.68
N LEU A 485 14.98 -7.74 -43.74
CA LEU A 485 13.84 -8.46 -44.31
C LEU A 485 14.23 -9.86 -44.81
N GLY A 486 15.38 -10.00 -45.46
CA GLY A 486 15.92 -11.28 -45.90
C GLY A 486 16.08 -12.28 -44.75
N THR A 487 16.53 -11.82 -43.58
CA THR A 487 16.55 -12.64 -42.35
C THR A 487 15.14 -13.04 -41.90
N LEU A 488 14.20 -12.09 -41.85
CA LEU A 488 12.82 -12.35 -41.42
C LEU A 488 12.03 -13.25 -42.40
N THR A 489 12.33 -13.23 -43.71
CA THR A 489 11.70 -14.16 -44.68
C THR A 489 11.95 -15.64 -44.36
N ARG A 490 13.04 -15.95 -43.65
CA ARG A 490 13.41 -17.32 -43.23
C ARG A 490 12.67 -17.79 -41.99
N VAL A 491 11.98 -16.90 -41.27
CA VAL A 491 11.16 -17.24 -40.10
C VAL A 491 9.75 -17.58 -40.59
N PRO A 492 9.30 -18.85 -40.54
CA PRO A 492 8.07 -19.26 -41.24
C PRO A 492 6.84 -18.43 -40.89
N ARG A 493 6.68 -18.07 -39.61
CA ARG A 493 5.55 -17.25 -39.11
C ARG A 493 5.54 -15.81 -39.63
N TYR A 494 6.68 -15.24 -40.00
CA TYR A 494 6.78 -13.88 -40.55
C TYR A 494 7.04 -13.87 -42.06
N SER A 495 7.23 -15.05 -42.66
CA SER A 495 7.79 -15.21 -44.01
C SER A 495 7.05 -14.39 -45.05
N ASP A 496 5.71 -14.43 -45.03
CA ASP A 496 4.90 -13.78 -46.06
C ASP A 496 4.75 -12.26 -45.84
N ALA A 497 4.66 -11.82 -44.58
CA ALA A 497 4.69 -10.39 -44.25
C ALA A 497 6.06 -9.76 -44.57
N ALA A 498 7.16 -10.47 -44.28
CA ALA A 498 8.51 -10.06 -44.62
C ALA A 498 8.76 -10.05 -46.14
N LYS A 499 8.28 -11.05 -46.88
CA LYS A 499 8.31 -11.05 -48.36
C LYS A 499 7.50 -9.89 -48.94
N PHE A 500 6.33 -9.58 -48.38
CA PHE A 500 5.48 -8.49 -48.86
C PHE A 500 6.11 -7.10 -48.64
N ALA A 501 6.81 -6.92 -47.52
CA ALA A 501 7.64 -5.74 -47.28
C ALA A 501 8.89 -5.71 -48.20
N LEU A 502 9.55 -6.85 -48.40
CA LEU A 502 10.74 -6.98 -49.25
C LEU A 502 10.44 -6.63 -50.71
N ASP A 503 9.34 -7.15 -51.23
CA ASP A 503 8.82 -6.86 -52.58
C ASP A 503 8.58 -5.36 -52.79
N ALA A 504 8.13 -4.62 -51.77
CA ALA A 504 7.97 -3.16 -51.85
C ALA A 504 9.31 -2.41 -51.90
N VAL A 505 10.31 -2.87 -51.14
CA VAL A 505 11.66 -2.30 -51.17
C VAL A 505 12.34 -2.59 -52.51
N ASP A 506 12.25 -3.82 -53.03
CA ASP A 506 12.84 -4.21 -54.32
C ASP A 506 12.17 -3.52 -55.51
N LYS A 507 10.85 -3.35 -55.49
CA LYS A 507 10.11 -2.56 -56.51
C LYS A 507 10.30 -1.05 -56.39
N LYS A 508 11.03 -0.56 -55.38
CA LYS A 508 11.22 0.86 -55.08
C LYS A 508 9.88 1.62 -54.97
N MET A 509 8.95 1.03 -54.22
CA MET A 509 7.70 1.73 -53.85
C MET A 509 8.04 2.99 -53.03
N ASP A 510 7.08 3.91 -52.91
CA ASP A 510 7.29 5.09 -52.09
C ASP A 510 7.49 4.73 -50.60
N GLU A 511 8.15 5.64 -49.88
CA GLU A 511 8.51 5.44 -48.48
C GLU A 511 7.28 5.24 -47.58
N VAL A 512 6.11 5.82 -47.91
CA VAL A 512 4.91 5.67 -47.10
C VAL A 512 4.35 4.25 -47.20
N GLU A 513 4.35 3.66 -48.39
CA GLU A 513 3.94 2.27 -48.55
C GLU A 513 4.96 1.29 -47.94
N ILE A 514 6.26 1.52 -48.06
CA ILE A 514 7.28 0.71 -47.37
C ILE A 514 7.07 0.76 -45.85
N GLN A 515 6.93 1.96 -45.28
CA GLN A 515 6.67 2.16 -43.85
C GLN A 515 5.38 1.48 -43.38
N LYS A 516 4.31 1.52 -44.18
CA LYS A 516 3.04 0.83 -43.88
C LYS A 516 3.24 -0.68 -43.77
N LYS A 517 4.01 -1.29 -44.66
CA LYS A 517 4.30 -2.73 -44.65
C LYS A 517 5.24 -3.14 -43.51
N LEU A 518 6.26 -2.32 -43.21
CA LEU A 518 7.13 -2.53 -42.06
C LEU A 518 6.37 -2.44 -40.73
N LYS A 519 5.44 -1.48 -40.59
CA LYS A 519 4.56 -1.39 -39.40
C LYS A 519 3.64 -2.60 -39.24
N PHE A 520 3.10 -3.14 -40.35
CA PHE A 520 2.31 -4.38 -40.31
C PHE A 520 3.16 -5.59 -39.90
N LEU A 521 4.37 -5.71 -40.43
CA LEU A 521 5.33 -6.75 -40.01
C LEU A 521 5.70 -6.60 -38.52
N LYS A 522 5.98 -5.38 -38.06
CA LYS A 522 6.24 -5.10 -36.64
C LYS A 522 5.06 -5.51 -35.77
N GLY A 523 3.82 -5.21 -36.17
CA GLY A 523 2.61 -5.66 -35.49
C GLY A 523 2.59 -7.18 -35.28
N GLN A 524 2.87 -7.98 -36.31
CA GLN A 524 2.94 -9.44 -36.15
C GLN A 524 4.10 -9.94 -35.27
N VAL A 525 5.21 -9.20 -35.24
CA VAL A 525 6.35 -9.48 -34.36
C VAL A 525 6.01 -9.13 -32.91
N ASP A 526 5.33 -8.00 -32.68
CA ASP A 526 4.84 -7.55 -31.37
C ASP A 526 3.76 -8.52 -30.84
N ASP A 527 2.80 -8.93 -31.67
CA ASP A 527 1.78 -9.95 -31.34
C ASP A 527 2.42 -11.28 -30.92
N LYS A 528 3.49 -11.70 -31.61
CA LYS A 528 4.26 -12.89 -31.21
C LYS A 528 5.06 -12.62 -29.94
N LEU A 529 5.66 -11.44 -29.79
CA LEU A 529 6.41 -11.09 -28.59
C LEU A 529 5.49 -11.11 -27.36
N GLU A 530 4.24 -10.64 -27.46
CA GLU A 530 3.25 -10.73 -26.39
C GLU A 530 2.83 -12.18 -26.12
N LEU A 531 2.58 -12.99 -27.16
CA LEU A 531 2.22 -14.40 -27.01
C LEU A 531 3.36 -15.27 -26.40
N VAL A 532 4.61 -14.92 -26.69
CA VAL A 532 5.81 -15.67 -26.31
C VAL A 532 6.50 -15.08 -25.09
N ALA A 533 6.23 -13.81 -24.75
CA ALA A 533 6.60 -13.21 -23.48
C ALA A 533 6.14 -14.15 -22.36
N LEU A 534 7.13 -14.67 -21.66
CA LEU A 534 6.88 -15.19 -20.34
C LEU A 534 6.60 -13.94 -19.49
N PRO A 535 5.51 -13.89 -18.70
CA PRO A 535 5.34 -12.81 -17.72
C PRO A 535 6.49 -12.80 -16.70
N VAL A 536 7.24 -13.90 -16.64
CA VAL A 536 8.34 -14.20 -15.74
C VAL A 536 9.69 -13.94 -16.40
N ASN A 537 10.46 -13.02 -15.83
CA ASN A 537 11.87 -12.84 -16.11
C ASN A 537 12.71 -13.79 -15.23
N PHE A 538 13.01 -14.96 -15.79
CA PHE A 538 13.79 -16.02 -15.17
C PHE A 538 15.30 -15.72 -15.01
N TYR A 539 15.79 -14.56 -15.47
CA TYR A 539 17.20 -14.16 -15.40
C TYR A 539 17.49 -13.07 -14.36
N ARG A 540 16.49 -12.65 -13.57
CA ARG A 540 16.69 -11.61 -12.57
C ARG A 540 17.39 -12.14 -11.33
N LYS A 541 18.30 -11.30 -10.82
CA LYS A 541 18.70 -11.29 -9.42
C LYS A 541 17.47 -11.11 -8.52
N PHE A 542 17.56 -11.57 -7.27
CA PHE A 542 16.50 -11.32 -6.30
C PHE A 542 16.35 -9.81 -6.05
N GLU A 543 15.19 -9.24 -6.40
CA GLU A 543 14.82 -7.82 -6.15
C GLU A 543 13.86 -7.69 -4.94
N GLY A 544 13.68 -8.77 -4.16
CA GLY A 544 12.73 -8.81 -3.05
C GLY A 544 13.28 -8.21 -1.77
N THR A 545 12.42 -8.12 -0.75
CA THR A 545 12.80 -7.59 0.58
C THR A 545 12.60 -8.62 1.68
N LEU A 546 13.20 -8.38 2.85
CA LEU A 546 12.86 -9.13 4.06
C LEU A 546 11.71 -8.40 4.75
N HIS A 547 10.58 -9.05 4.98
CA HIS A 547 9.42 -8.37 5.58
C HIS A 547 9.52 -8.29 7.10
N CYS A 548 9.05 -7.17 7.67
CA CYS A 548 9.14 -6.86 9.09
C CYS A 548 8.41 -7.89 9.96
N GLU A 549 7.27 -8.40 9.49
CA GLU A 549 6.49 -9.46 10.13
C GLU A 549 7.31 -10.76 10.27
N ALA A 550 8.06 -11.15 9.25
CA ALA A 550 8.88 -12.37 9.29
C ALA A 550 10.05 -12.27 10.27
N ILE A 551 10.64 -11.08 10.39
CA ILE A 551 11.70 -10.77 11.36
C ILE A 551 11.14 -10.85 12.78
N LEU A 552 10.03 -10.15 13.05
CA LEU A 552 9.41 -10.15 14.38
C LEU A 552 8.93 -11.55 14.78
N ALA A 553 8.29 -12.30 13.88
CA ALA A 553 7.82 -13.66 14.17
C ALA A 553 8.93 -14.61 14.60
N THR A 554 10.06 -14.56 13.90
CA THR A 554 11.21 -15.43 14.20
C THR A 554 12.00 -15.01 15.45
N LEU A 555 11.97 -13.72 15.84
CA LEU A 555 12.58 -13.23 17.09
C LEU A 555 11.73 -13.56 18.34
N LEU A 556 10.41 -13.67 18.16
CA LEU A 556 9.46 -13.97 19.24
C LEU A 556 9.22 -15.48 19.40
N ASN A 557 9.21 -16.26 18.32
CA ASN A 557 8.99 -17.70 18.41
C ASN A 557 10.11 -18.40 19.22
N PRO A 558 9.78 -19.31 20.16
CA PRO A 558 10.76 -19.96 21.01
C PRO A 558 11.88 -20.74 20.28
N GLU A 559 11.59 -21.41 19.15
CA GLU A 559 12.56 -22.27 18.47
C GLU A 559 13.68 -21.48 17.77
N PRO A 560 13.41 -20.54 16.82
CA PRO A 560 14.47 -19.72 16.24
C PRO A 560 15.15 -18.85 17.31
N ARG A 561 14.43 -18.41 18.35
CA ARG A 561 15.00 -17.69 19.51
C ARG A 561 16.05 -18.54 20.25
N ALA A 562 15.78 -19.82 20.50
CA ALA A 562 16.74 -20.73 21.13
C ALA A 562 17.97 -20.98 20.25
N ALA A 563 17.81 -21.03 18.92
CA ALA A 563 18.93 -21.11 17.99
C ALA A 563 19.78 -19.83 17.98
N MET A 564 19.14 -18.65 17.93
CA MET A 564 19.81 -17.34 17.98
C MET A 564 20.52 -17.06 19.30
N ALA A 565 20.02 -17.56 20.42
CA ALA A 565 20.61 -17.35 21.75
C ALA A 565 22.05 -17.90 21.89
N GLN A 566 22.47 -18.80 20.98
CA GLN A 566 23.83 -19.33 20.91
C GLN A 566 24.84 -18.35 20.27
N ASP A 567 24.37 -17.25 19.67
CA ASP A 567 25.19 -16.27 18.98
C ASP A 567 25.09 -14.89 19.66
N VAL A 568 26.20 -14.46 20.27
CA VAL A 568 26.33 -13.21 21.02
C VAL A 568 25.93 -11.95 20.21
N ARG A 569 25.95 -12.03 18.87
CA ARG A 569 25.49 -10.96 18.00
C ARG A 569 24.00 -10.65 18.18
N TYR A 570 23.20 -11.65 18.55
CA TYR A 570 21.75 -11.51 18.73
C TYR A 570 21.34 -11.11 20.16
N THR A 571 22.23 -11.17 21.16
CA THR A 571 21.87 -10.91 22.57
C THR A 571 21.08 -9.61 22.76
N LYS A 572 21.51 -8.50 22.11
CA LYS A 572 20.81 -7.20 22.22
C LYS A 572 19.38 -7.23 21.69
N VAL A 573 19.15 -7.86 20.53
CA VAL A 573 17.80 -7.94 19.93
C VAL A 573 16.94 -8.94 20.69
N LEU A 574 17.50 -10.06 21.18
CA LEU A 574 16.76 -11.01 22.00
C LEU A 574 16.27 -10.39 23.31
N THR A 575 17.14 -9.67 24.05
CA THR A 575 16.71 -8.92 25.25
C THR A 575 15.68 -7.83 24.91
N ALA A 576 15.82 -7.14 23.78
CA ALA A 576 14.84 -6.12 23.37
C ALA A 576 13.50 -6.69 22.85
N THR A 577 13.40 -8.01 22.65
CA THR A 577 12.20 -8.72 22.20
C THR A 577 11.60 -9.66 23.25
N GLU A 578 12.17 -9.69 24.45
CA GLU A 578 11.65 -10.46 25.57
C GLU A 578 10.34 -9.85 26.09
N GLY A 579 9.35 -10.68 26.46
CA GLY A 579 8.03 -10.26 26.95
C GLY A 579 7.01 -9.84 25.87
N LEU A 580 7.46 -9.32 24.72
CA LEU A 580 6.60 -8.85 23.63
C LEU A 580 5.61 -9.93 23.15
N LYS A 581 4.34 -9.55 22.97
CA LYS A 581 3.28 -10.47 22.53
C LYS A 581 3.23 -10.62 21.01
N PRO A 582 2.78 -11.78 20.48
CA PRO A 582 2.74 -12.08 19.04
C PRO A 582 1.61 -11.37 18.27
N ASN A 583 1.21 -10.17 18.71
CA ASN A 583 0.17 -9.34 18.09
C ASN A 583 0.83 -8.25 17.25
N PHE A 584 0.63 -8.27 15.93
CA PHE A 584 1.38 -7.47 14.97
C PHE A 584 0.52 -6.34 14.39
N GLY A 585 0.87 -5.10 14.75
CA GLY A 585 0.45 -3.94 13.97
C GLY A 585 1.26 -3.86 12.68
N VAL A 586 0.62 -3.64 11.55
CA VAL A 586 1.23 -3.59 10.22
C VAL A 586 0.71 -2.39 9.44
N SER A 587 1.62 -1.61 8.82
CA SER A 587 1.29 -0.37 8.10
C SER A 587 0.67 -0.60 6.72
N LYS A 588 0.81 -1.81 6.17
CA LYS A 588 0.05 -2.37 5.03
C LYS A 588 -0.64 -3.65 5.52
N ARG A 589 -1.46 -4.32 4.70
CA ARG A 589 -1.92 -5.68 5.03
C ARG A 589 -0.74 -6.65 5.03
N THR A 590 -0.83 -7.74 5.81
CA THR A 590 0.16 -8.83 5.79
C THR A 590 0.28 -9.38 4.36
N CYS A 591 1.49 -9.73 3.89
CA CYS A 591 1.59 -10.47 2.62
C CYS A 591 1.28 -11.97 2.83
N PRO A 592 0.83 -12.72 1.81
CA PRO A 592 0.51 -14.14 1.97
C PRO A 592 1.70 -14.97 2.46
N THR A 593 2.90 -14.57 2.07
CA THR A 593 4.15 -15.19 2.49
C THR A 593 4.43 -15.02 3.98
N CYS A 594 4.21 -13.82 4.51
CA CYS A 594 4.30 -13.59 5.95
C CYS A 594 3.17 -14.33 6.67
N GLN A 595 1.92 -14.22 6.19
CA GLN A 595 0.78 -14.93 6.78
C GLN A 595 1.03 -16.44 6.89
N ARG A 596 1.55 -17.07 5.83
CA ARG A 596 1.90 -18.50 5.84
C ARG A 596 3.02 -18.81 6.83
N LEU A 597 4.06 -17.97 6.91
CA LEU A 597 5.12 -18.12 7.91
C LEU A 597 4.57 -18.01 9.35
N LEU A 598 3.69 -17.05 9.61
CA LEU A 598 3.03 -16.89 10.92
C LEU A 598 2.23 -18.15 11.30
N THR A 599 1.50 -18.74 10.36
CA THR A 599 0.80 -20.02 10.57
C THR A 599 1.80 -21.16 10.84
N SER A 600 2.88 -21.26 10.05
CA SER A 600 3.91 -22.31 10.22
C SER A 600 4.71 -22.18 11.53
N LEU A 601 4.88 -20.97 12.06
CA LEU A 601 5.51 -20.72 13.36
C LEU A 601 4.52 -20.74 14.53
N SER A 602 3.20 -20.85 14.29
CA SER A 602 2.23 -20.90 15.39
C SER A 602 2.21 -22.29 16.05
N SER A 603 2.06 -22.31 17.36
CA SER A 603 1.91 -23.51 18.18
C SER A 603 0.73 -23.39 19.14
N GLU A 604 0.43 -24.44 19.92
CA GLU A 604 -0.60 -24.39 20.98
C GLU A 604 -0.29 -23.31 22.04
N GLU A 605 0.99 -22.98 22.25
CA GLU A 605 1.44 -21.98 23.24
C GLU A 605 1.55 -20.56 22.65
N MET A 606 1.72 -20.42 21.33
CA MET A 606 1.95 -19.14 20.67
C MET A 606 1.23 -19.07 19.32
N THR A 607 0.13 -18.32 19.26
CA THR A 607 -0.56 -17.97 18.02
C THR A 607 -0.16 -16.57 17.57
N PHE A 608 0.27 -16.42 16.32
CA PHE A 608 0.55 -15.11 15.73
C PHE A 608 -0.72 -14.43 15.21
N VAL A 609 -0.93 -13.19 15.62
CA VAL A 609 -2.14 -12.42 15.34
C VAL A 609 -1.77 -11.17 14.55
N THR A 610 -2.36 -10.99 13.37
CA THR A 610 -2.11 -9.85 12.47
C THR A 610 -3.40 -9.46 11.74
N ARG A 611 -3.37 -8.40 10.93
CA ARG A 611 -4.44 -8.09 9.97
C ARG A 611 -4.50 -9.16 8.87
N SER A 612 -5.66 -9.29 8.23
CA SER A 612 -5.85 -10.15 7.06
C SER A 612 -4.78 -9.90 5.99
N SER A 613 -4.54 -10.95 5.20
CA SER A 613 -3.62 -10.90 4.07
C SER A 613 -4.15 -9.95 2.98
N HIS A 614 -3.26 -9.40 2.15
CA HIS A 614 -3.59 -9.14 0.74
C HIS A 614 -3.35 -10.42 -0.07
N SER A 615 -3.98 -10.65 -1.22
CA SER A 615 -3.77 -11.89 -1.99
C SER A 615 -2.50 -11.86 -2.84
N THR A 616 -2.05 -10.67 -3.25
CA THR A 616 -0.93 -10.49 -4.20
C THR A 616 0.38 -10.99 -3.58
N LEU A 617 1.13 -11.84 -4.29
CA LEU A 617 2.46 -12.27 -3.86
C LEU A 617 3.54 -11.25 -4.23
N THR A 618 4.33 -10.83 -3.26
CA THR A 618 5.51 -9.99 -3.47
C THR A 618 6.78 -10.80 -3.30
N SER A 619 7.84 -10.45 -4.04
CA SER A 619 9.15 -11.09 -3.89
C SER A 619 9.71 -10.75 -2.51
N CYS A 620 9.92 -11.78 -1.69
CA CYS A 620 10.40 -11.61 -0.33
C CYS A 620 11.25 -12.82 0.13
N SER A 621 12.13 -12.57 1.10
CA SER A 621 13.01 -13.56 1.72
C SER A 621 12.52 -13.92 3.12
N LEU A 622 12.95 -15.07 3.63
CA LEU A 622 12.89 -15.39 5.06
C LEU A 622 14.20 -14.94 5.75
N PRO A 623 14.19 -14.63 7.05
CA PRO A 623 15.41 -14.38 7.82
C PRO A 623 16.31 -15.61 7.85
N LEU A 624 17.64 -15.46 7.75
CA LEU A 624 18.57 -16.60 7.63
C LEU A 624 18.62 -17.52 8.87
N TRP A 625 18.00 -17.11 9.99
CA TRP A 625 17.83 -17.90 11.21
C TRP A 625 16.47 -18.61 11.30
N THR A 626 15.62 -18.58 10.26
CA THR A 626 14.40 -19.39 10.21
C THR A 626 14.76 -20.89 10.25
N PRO A 627 14.09 -21.72 11.06
CA PRO A 627 14.38 -23.15 11.12
C PRO A 627 14.24 -23.81 9.75
N ALA A 628 15.22 -24.63 9.36
CA ALA A 628 15.30 -25.17 8.01
C ALA A 628 14.02 -25.92 7.59
N HIS A 629 13.41 -26.69 8.49
CA HIS A 629 12.18 -27.42 8.22
C HIS A 629 10.96 -26.51 7.94
N ILE A 630 10.93 -25.29 8.50
CA ILE A 630 9.92 -24.26 8.19
C ILE A 630 10.18 -23.70 6.79
N VAL A 631 11.45 -23.42 6.45
CA VAL A 631 11.84 -22.95 5.10
C VAL A 631 11.50 -23.99 4.04
N ASP A 632 11.71 -25.28 4.34
CA ASP A 632 11.36 -26.39 3.45
C ASP A 632 9.84 -26.52 3.27
N SER A 633 9.05 -26.41 4.36
CA SER A 633 7.58 -26.37 4.27
C SER A 633 7.06 -25.16 3.50
N MET A 634 7.72 -24.01 3.62
CA MET A 634 7.44 -22.81 2.84
C MET A 634 7.77 -23.02 1.35
N ASN A 635 8.93 -23.60 1.03
CA ASN A 635 9.30 -23.99 -0.33
C ASN A 635 8.30 -24.96 -0.96
N GLU A 636 7.84 -25.96 -0.21
CA GLU A 636 6.83 -26.89 -0.69
C GLU A 636 5.51 -26.17 -1.01
N ALA A 637 5.00 -25.35 -0.08
CA ALA A 637 3.74 -24.64 -0.24
C ALA A 637 3.74 -23.66 -1.42
N PHE A 638 4.74 -22.77 -1.48
CA PHE A 638 4.87 -21.80 -2.57
C PHE A 638 5.32 -22.46 -3.88
N GLY A 639 6.11 -23.52 -3.82
CA GLY A 639 6.52 -24.33 -4.97
C GLY A 639 5.32 -24.99 -5.68
N ARG A 640 4.33 -25.50 -4.93
CA ARG A 640 3.07 -26.01 -5.50
C ARG A 640 2.29 -24.93 -6.23
N VAL A 641 2.21 -23.70 -5.69
CA VAL A 641 1.56 -22.57 -6.39
C VAL A 641 2.32 -22.21 -7.67
N LEU A 642 3.65 -22.09 -7.60
CA LEU A 642 4.48 -21.77 -8.76
C LEU A 642 4.38 -22.85 -9.85
N ARG A 643 4.31 -24.12 -9.47
CA ARG A 643 4.05 -25.23 -10.39
C ARG A 643 2.73 -25.04 -11.14
N ARG A 644 1.62 -24.80 -10.43
CA ARG A 644 0.30 -24.57 -11.06
C ARG A 644 0.32 -23.41 -12.04
N GLU A 645 0.90 -22.29 -11.65
CA GLU A 645 1.05 -21.12 -12.51
C GLU A 645 1.87 -21.43 -13.79
N LEU A 646 2.99 -22.14 -13.66
CA LEU A 646 3.79 -22.60 -14.81
C LEU A 646 3.00 -23.60 -15.68
N GLU A 647 2.25 -24.51 -15.09
CA GLU A 647 1.39 -25.48 -15.79
C GLU A 647 0.23 -24.81 -16.52
N MET A 648 -0.41 -23.78 -15.94
CA MET A 648 -1.41 -22.94 -16.60
C MET A 648 -0.83 -22.17 -17.79
N LEU A 649 0.41 -21.66 -17.69
CA LEU A 649 1.11 -21.09 -18.85
C LEU A 649 1.35 -22.14 -19.95
N VAL A 650 1.68 -23.39 -19.60
CA VAL A 650 1.86 -24.49 -20.56
C VAL A 650 0.55 -24.80 -21.30
N THR A 651 -0.56 -24.97 -20.57
CA THR A 651 -1.85 -25.34 -21.14
C THR A 651 -2.46 -24.21 -21.98
N THR A 652 -2.40 -22.97 -21.50
CA THR A 652 -2.88 -21.78 -22.22
C THR A 652 -2.18 -21.56 -23.56
N ARG A 653 -0.86 -21.87 -23.65
CA ARG A 653 -0.14 -21.82 -24.93
C ARG A 653 -0.61 -22.90 -25.91
N LYS A 654 -0.95 -24.10 -25.43
CA LYS A 654 -1.48 -25.19 -26.27
C LYS A 654 -2.89 -24.88 -26.78
N THR A 655 -3.74 -24.21 -26.01
CA THR A 655 -5.11 -23.88 -26.41
C THR A 655 -5.19 -22.66 -27.33
N LYS A 656 -4.45 -21.57 -27.04
CA LYS A 656 -4.41 -20.37 -27.92
C LYS A 656 -3.88 -20.66 -29.33
N GLY A 657 -3.08 -21.71 -29.51
CA GLY A 657 -2.66 -22.19 -30.83
C GLY A 657 -3.79 -22.76 -31.71
N ARG A 658 -5.02 -22.92 -31.20
CA ARG A 658 -6.18 -23.51 -31.88
C ARG A 658 -7.39 -22.57 -31.98
N GLY A 659 -7.18 -21.34 -32.47
CA GLY A 659 -8.21 -20.54 -33.16
C GLY A 659 -9.56 -20.33 -32.43
N GLY A 660 -9.56 -20.09 -31.12
CA GLY A 660 -10.78 -19.86 -30.34
C GLY A 660 -11.30 -18.41 -30.42
N ARG A 661 -12.55 -18.23 -30.83
CA ARG A 661 -13.34 -17.00 -30.56
C ARG A 661 -13.74 -16.98 -29.08
N SER A 662 -13.62 -15.85 -28.39
CA SER A 662 -14.09 -15.74 -27.00
C SER A 662 -15.62 -15.60 -26.93
N VAL A 663 -16.17 -16.02 -25.79
CA VAL A 663 -17.58 -15.92 -25.41
C VAL A 663 -17.58 -15.58 -23.92
N ASP A 664 -18.32 -14.54 -23.53
CA ASP A 664 -18.49 -14.09 -22.14
C ASP A 664 -19.75 -14.69 -21.50
N SER A 665 -19.68 -15.06 -20.21
CA SER A 665 -20.73 -15.08 -19.15
C SER A 665 -20.10 -15.60 -17.83
N ASP A 666 -20.65 -15.48 -16.61
CA ASP A 666 -21.86 -14.81 -16.10
C ASP A 666 -21.65 -14.41 -14.60
N THR A 667 -22.58 -13.68 -13.96
CA THR A 667 -22.47 -13.23 -12.55
C THR A 667 -23.45 -13.91 -11.58
N PHE A 668 -23.03 -14.12 -10.32
CA PHE A 668 -23.86 -14.57 -9.18
C PHE A 668 -23.74 -13.61 -7.96
N SER A 669 -24.64 -13.76 -6.97
CA SER A 669 -24.94 -12.78 -5.91
C SER A 669 -25.09 -13.43 -4.51
N VAL A 670 -24.84 -12.68 -3.42
CA VAL A 670 -25.60 -12.58 -2.13
C VAL A 670 -24.73 -12.02 -0.96
N ASP A 671 -25.38 -11.42 0.05
CA ASP A 671 -24.87 -10.59 1.17
C ASP A 671 -24.26 -11.29 2.42
N SER A 672 -23.42 -10.55 3.18
CA SER A 672 -23.61 -10.31 4.65
C SER A 672 -22.68 -9.18 5.20
N SER A 673 -22.76 -8.85 6.50
CA SER A 673 -22.07 -7.70 7.15
C SER A 673 -21.91 -7.83 8.68
N ASP A 674 -20.86 -7.23 9.28
CA ASP A 674 -20.75 -6.96 10.73
C ASP A 674 -19.73 -5.83 11.06
N ALA A 675 -20.02 -4.96 12.06
CA ALA A 675 -19.11 -3.89 12.50
C ALA A 675 -19.35 -3.38 13.96
N PRO A 676 -18.34 -2.85 14.71
CA PRO A 676 -18.44 -2.56 16.15
C PRO A 676 -18.54 -1.08 16.59
N ALA A 677 -18.80 -0.87 17.88
CA ALA A 677 -19.34 0.32 18.56
C ALA A 677 -18.47 1.61 18.72
N PRO A 678 -19.08 2.78 19.05
CA PRO A 678 -18.39 4.08 19.16
C PRO A 678 -17.92 4.50 20.56
N VAL A 679 -17.11 5.57 20.57
CA VAL A 679 -16.75 6.43 21.70
C VAL A 679 -16.76 7.88 21.20
N GLY A 680 -17.40 8.81 21.91
CA GLY A 680 -17.53 10.22 21.49
C GLY A 680 -17.27 11.23 22.62
N LYS A 681 -16.85 12.44 22.23
CA LYS A 681 -16.78 13.73 22.97
C LYS A 681 -16.43 14.84 21.95
N SER A 682 -16.98 16.05 22.12
CA SER A 682 -16.91 17.18 21.14
C SER A 682 -15.59 17.97 21.19
N PHE A 683 -15.33 18.71 20.11
CA PHE A 683 -14.09 19.39 19.72
C PHE A 683 -14.05 20.91 20.07
N LYS A 684 -15.11 21.44 20.69
CA LYS A 684 -15.43 22.89 20.79
C LYS A 684 -14.40 23.84 21.42
N GLU A 685 -13.32 23.36 22.04
CA GLU A 685 -12.35 24.24 22.72
C GLU A 685 -11.39 24.97 21.76
N LEU A 686 -11.29 24.52 20.50
CA LEU A 686 -10.25 24.96 19.56
C LEU A 686 -10.56 26.23 18.77
N ALA A 687 -11.83 26.48 18.43
CA ALA A 687 -12.23 27.63 17.63
C ALA A 687 -11.89 28.99 18.29
N SER A 688 -11.74 29.01 19.62
CA SER A 688 -11.41 30.22 20.40
C SER A 688 -10.04 30.85 20.08
N GLY A 689 -9.11 30.08 19.48
CA GLY A 689 -7.78 30.59 19.07
C GLY A 689 -7.76 31.29 17.71
N TYR A 690 -8.65 30.90 16.79
CA TYR A 690 -8.56 31.25 15.36
C TYR A 690 -8.73 32.76 15.10
N HIS A 691 -9.58 33.44 15.87
CA HIS A 691 -9.89 34.87 15.69
C HIS A 691 -8.82 35.87 16.14
N LYS A 692 -7.67 35.45 16.69
CA LYS A 692 -6.63 36.39 17.18
C LYS A 692 -5.43 36.62 16.24
N SER A 693 -5.30 35.88 15.14
CA SER A 693 -4.09 35.93 14.28
C SER A 693 -4.28 36.64 12.93
N THR A 694 -5.51 36.76 12.42
CA THR A 694 -5.78 37.21 11.04
C THR A 694 -6.03 38.71 10.85
N THR A 695 -6.06 39.51 11.93
CA THR A 695 -6.08 40.99 11.82
C THR A 695 -4.67 41.55 11.66
N LEU A 696 -4.11 41.40 10.46
CA LEU A 696 -2.99 42.23 10.00
C LEU A 696 -3.44 43.69 9.95
N GLY A 697 -3.21 44.41 11.05
CA GLY A 697 -3.51 45.83 11.15
C GLY A 697 -2.67 46.62 10.16
N VAL A 698 -3.31 47.13 9.10
CA VAL A 698 -2.72 48.14 8.22
C VAL A 698 -2.50 49.40 9.07
N ALA A 699 -1.25 49.60 9.50
CA ALA A 699 -0.87 50.76 10.27
C ALA A 699 -1.06 52.03 9.44
N SER A 700 -2.03 52.87 9.82
CA SER A 700 -2.16 54.21 9.26
C SER A 700 -0.89 55.02 9.52
N PRO A 701 -0.37 55.77 8.53
CA PRO A 701 0.81 56.61 8.74
C PRO A 701 0.51 57.70 9.79
N PRO A 702 1.49 58.08 10.62
CA PRO A 702 1.30 59.13 11.62
C PRO A 702 1.03 60.48 10.94
N PRO A 703 0.21 61.36 11.54
CA PRO A 703 -0.04 62.69 11.00
C PRO A 703 1.26 63.51 11.00
N PRO A 704 1.45 64.42 10.01
CA PRO A 704 2.65 65.24 9.94
C PRO A 704 2.71 66.20 11.13
N SER A 705 3.81 66.14 11.88
CA SER A 705 4.17 67.15 12.88
C SER A 705 4.61 68.45 12.19
N SER A 706 4.09 69.57 12.67
CA SER A 706 4.49 70.94 12.32
C SER A 706 5.94 71.25 12.65
#